data_AF-A0A4X2LCS9-F1
#
_entry.id   AF-A0A4X2LCS9-F1
#
_cell.length_a   1.000
_cell.length_b   1.000
_cell.length_c   1.000
_cell.angle_alpha   90.00
_cell.angle_beta   90.00
_cell.angle_gamma   90.00
#
_symmetry.space_group_name_H-M   'P 1'
#
loop_
_entity.id
_entity.type
_entity.pdbx_description
1 polymer ?
#
loop_
_entity_poly.entity_id
_entity_poly.type
_entity_poly.pdbx_seq_one_letter_code
_entity_poly.pdbx_strand_id
1 'polypeptide(L)'
;MGLKTTKWPSHGALLLKSWVIISLGLYMQVSKNMACPSVCRCDRNFVYCNERSLTSVPLGIPEGVTVLYLHNNQINNAGFPAELHNVQSVHTVYLYGNQLDEFPMNLPKNVKVLHLQENNIQTISRAALAQLLKLEELHLDDNSISTVGVEDGAFREAISLKLLFLSKNHLSSVPVGLPVDLQELRVDENRIAVISDMAFQNLTSLERLIVDGNLLTNKGIAEGTFSHLSKLKEFSIVRNSLSHPPPDLPGTHLVKLYLQDNQINHIPLTAFSNLHKLERLDISNNQLRMLAQGVFDNLSNLKQLTARNNPWFCDCGIKWVTEWLKFIPSSLNVRGFMCQGPEQVRGMAVRELNMNLLSCPTTTPGLSLITPPPSIVPPTTQIPTQPAATPSKNYTPLTPTVSKLLPTVPDWDDRERLTPPISERIQLSVHAVNDTSIQVSWLSLFTVMAYKLTWVKMGHSLVGGIVQERIVGGEKQHLSLINLEPRSTYRVCLVPLDAFNYRAGEDTICSEATTHASHLNNGSNTASSHEQTTSHNMGSPFLLAGLIGGAVIFVLVVLLSVFCWHMHKKGRYTSQKWKYNRGRRKDDYCEAGTKKDNSILEMTETSFQIVSLNNDQLLKGDFRLQPIYTPNGGINYTDCHIPNNMRYCNSSVPDLEHCHT
;
A
#
# COMPACT_ATOMS: atom_id res chain seq x y z
N MET A 1 -83.49 63.57 10.32
CA MET A 1 -82.05 63.83 10.13
C MET A 1 -81.37 63.80 11.49
N GLY A 2 -80.38 62.91 11.70
CA GLY A 2 -79.56 62.87 12.92
C GLY A 2 -79.15 61.47 13.38
N LEU A 3 -78.34 60.73 12.60
CA LEU A 3 -77.61 59.55 13.11
C LEU A 3 -76.47 60.02 14.04
N LYS A 4 -76.41 59.51 15.26
CA LYS A 4 -75.22 59.56 16.13
C LYS A 4 -74.58 58.17 16.18
N THR A 5 -73.37 58.08 15.64
CA THR A 5 -72.48 56.92 15.69
C THR A 5 -71.80 56.83 17.06
N THR A 6 -72.04 55.76 17.82
CA THR A 6 -71.25 55.40 19.00
C THR A 6 -69.98 54.67 18.59
N LYS A 7 -68.82 55.29 18.85
CA LYS A 7 -67.47 54.76 18.60
C LYS A 7 -67.15 53.59 19.55
N TRP A 8 -66.61 52.51 18.99
CA TRP A 8 -65.98 51.40 19.74
C TRP A 8 -64.76 51.90 20.55
N PRO A 9 -64.49 51.36 21.75
CA PRO A 9 -63.35 51.76 22.56
C PRO A 9 -62.04 51.22 21.98
N SER A 10 -61.03 52.10 21.90
CA SER A 10 -59.71 51.89 21.32
C SER A 10 -58.79 50.91 22.08
N HIS A 11 -59.27 50.27 23.15
CA HIS A 11 -58.48 49.34 23.96
C HIS A 11 -58.40 47.91 23.38
N GLY A 12 -59.34 47.51 22.52
CA GLY A 12 -59.30 46.19 21.87
C GLY A 12 -58.18 46.03 20.83
N ALA A 13 -57.79 47.14 20.17
CA ALA A 13 -56.80 47.11 19.09
C ALA A 13 -55.35 46.92 19.58
N LEU A 14 -55.04 47.32 20.83
CA LEU A 14 -53.72 47.16 21.44
C LEU A 14 -53.50 45.73 21.94
N LEU A 15 -54.52 45.11 22.53
CA LEU A 15 -54.47 43.71 22.96
C LEU A 15 -54.38 42.76 21.76
N LEU A 16 -55.09 43.04 20.66
CA LEU A 16 -55.00 42.25 19.43
C LEU A 16 -53.60 42.35 18.79
N LYS A 17 -52.97 43.53 18.80
CA LYS A 17 -51.59 43.71 18.30
C LYS A 17 -50.56 42.98 19.14
N SER A 18 -50.65 43.03 20.48
CA SER A 18 -49.76 42.25 21.35
C SER A 18 -49.96 40.76 21.18
N TRP A 19 -51.21 40.28 21.06
CA TRP A 19 -51.47 38.87 20.77
C TRP A 19 -50.99 38.46 19.39
N VAL A 20 -51.12 39.30 18.35
CA VAL A 20 -50.59 39.02 17.01
C VAL A 20 -49.05 39.01 17.01
N ILE A 21 -48.38 39.88 17.77
CA ILE A 21 -46.91 39.89 17.89
C ILE A 21 -46.42 38.69 18.71
N ILE A 22 -47.14 38.30 19.77
CA ILE A 22 -46.83 37.10 20.55
C ILE A 22 -47.15 35.85 19.74
N SER A 23 -48.20 35.86 18.92
CA SER A 23 -48.56 34.75 18.01
C SER A 23 -47.61 34.68 16.83
N LEU A 24 -47.12 35.81 16.28
CA LEU A 24 -46.04 35.84 15.28
C LEU A 24 -44.72 35.45 15.91
N GLY A 25 -44.46 35.83 17.16
CA GLY A 25 -43.28 35.45 17.92
C GLY A 25 -43.27 33.96 18.25
N LEU A 26 -44.41 33.41 18.66
CA LEU A 26 -44.63 31.96 18.80
C LEU A 26 -44.63 31.28 17.44
N TYR A 27 -45.19 31.85 16.37
CA TYR A 27 -45.13 31.28 15.03
C TYR A 27 -43.69 31.26 14.49
N MET A 28 -42.89 32.29 14.77
CA MET A 28 -41.46 32.39 14.45
C MET A 28 -40.59 31.51 15.38
N GLN A 29 -41.07 31.15 16.57
CA GLN A 29 -40.43 30.16 17.45
C GLN A 29 -40.88 28.72 17.16
N VAL A 30 -42.09 28.50 16.63
CA VAL A 30 -42.66 27.21 16.25
C VAL A 30 -42.32 26.82 14.80
N SER A 31 -41.85 27.77 13.98
CA SER A 31 -41.28 27.52 12.65
C SER A 31 -39.77 27.28 12.66
N LYS A 32 -39.16 27.07 13.83
CA LYS A 32 -37.83 26.42 13.94
C LYS A 32 -37.88 24.89 13.82
N ASN A 33 -38.95 24.36 13.23
CA ASN A 33 -38.93 23.02 12.66
C ASN A 33 -38.56 23.15 11.17
N MET A 34 -37.55 22.38 10.76
CA MET A 34 -37.25 22.07 9.34
C MET A 34 -36.75 23.23 8.46
N ALA A 35 -35.53 23.71 8.69
CA ALA A 35 -34.76 24.24 7.56
C ALA A 35 -33.89 23.11 7.02
N CYS A 36 -34.48 22.20 6.23
CA CYS A 36 -33.69 21.32 5.38
C CYS A 36 -32.88 22.20 4.40
N PRO A 37 -31.60 21.91 4.10
CA PRO A 37 -30.88 22.67 3.11
C PRO A 37 -31.64 22.68 1.78
N SER A 38 -31.77 23.84 1.13
CA SER A 38 -32.57 24.00 -0.10
C SER A 38 -32.08 23.11 -1.24
N VAL A 39 -30.78 22.82 -1.26
CA VAL A 39 -30.14 21.93 -2.22
C VAL A 39 -30.35 20.46 -1.90
N CYS A 40 -30.89 20.08 -0.74
CA CYS A 40 -31.09 18.70 -0.31
C CYS A 40 -32.56 18.37 -0.08
N ARG A 41 -32.85 17.08 0.11
CA ARG A 41 -34.18 16.61 0.53
C ARG A 41 -34.05 15.96 1.90
N CYS A 42 -34.90 16.34 2.83
CA CYS A 42 -34.94 15.73 4.17
C CYS A 42 -36.25 14.97 4.32
N ASP A 43 -36.19 13.77 4.88
CA ASP A 43 -37.35 12.93 5.17
C ASP A 43 -37.16 12.29 6.55
N ARG A 44 -38.01 12.67 7.51
CA ARG A 44 -37.93 12.23 8.91
C ARG A 44 -36.52 12.47 9.49
N ASN A 45 -35.78 11.38 9.72
CA ASN A 45 -34.44 11.38 10.32
C ASN A 45 -33.33 11.18 9.28
N PHE A 46 -33.65 11.26 7.99
CA PHE A 46 -32.73 11.06 6.87
C PHE A 46 -32.54 12.35 6.09
N VAL A 47 -31.31 12.64 5.69
CA VAL A 47 -30.98 13.77 4.80
C VAL A 47 -30.33 13.24 3.53
N TYR A 48 -30.97 13.51 2.40
CA TYR A 48 -30.57 13.11 1.05
C TYR A 48 -29.94 14.28 0.30
N CYS A 49 -28.62 14.34 0.38
CA CYS A 49 -27.77 15.27 -0.35
C CYS A 49 -26.92 14.56 -1.43
N ASN A 50 -27.16 13.28 -1.69
CA ASN A 50 -26.44 12.49 -2.69
C ASN A 50 -26.78 12.90 -4.13
N GLU A 51 -25.85 12.67 -5.07
CA GLU A 51 -26.04 12.83 -6.52
C GLU A 51 -26.49 14.24 -6.96
N ARG A 52 -25.96 15.27 -6.30
CA ARG A 52 -26.35 16.67 -6.51
C ARG A 52 -25.20 17.55 -6.98
N SER A 53 -24.06 16.94 -7.32
CA SER A 53 -22.82 17.64 -7.72
C SER A 53 -22.37 18.68 -6.69
N LEU A 54 -22.59 18.39 -5.40
CA LEU A 54 -22.18 19.28 -4.31
C LEU A 54 -20.66 19.29 -4.19
N THR A 55 -20.07 20.47 -4.01
CA THR A 55 -18.63 20.62 -3.73
C THR A 55 -18.32 20.77 -2.24
N SER A 56 -19.34 21.01 -1.43
CA SER A 56 -19.26 21.13 0.03
C SER A 56 -20.52 20.59 0.70
N VAL A 57 -20.39 20.21 1.96
CA VAL A 57 -21.51 19.80 2.79
C VAL A 57 -22.38 21.04 3.07
N PRO A 58 -23.69 20.99 2.80
CA PRO A 58 -24.54 22.16 2.95
C PRO A 58 -24.77 22.52 4.43
N LEU A 59 -24.87 23.81 4.69
CA LEU A 59 -25.20 24.35 6.00
C LEU A 59 -26.67 24.09 6.36
N GLY A 60 -26.96 24.02 7.66
CA GLY A 60 -28.33 23.86 8.15
C GLY A 60 -28.82 22.41 8.16
N ILE A 61 -27.94 21.45 8.47
CA ILE A 61 -28.39 20.07 8.73
C ILE A 61 -29.29 20.07 9.99
N PRO A 62 -30.53 19.57 9.91
CA PRO A 62 -31.45 19.60 11.04
C PRO A 62 -30.97 18.78 12.24
N GLU A 63 -31.20 19.28 13.46
CA GLU A 63 -31.04 18.50 14.68
C GLU A 63 -32.07 17.34 14.72
N GLY A 64 -31.62 16.13 15.06
CA GLY A 64 -32.44 14.92 15.09
C GLY A 64 -32.26 13.98 13.88
N VAL A 65 -31.47 14.39 12.88
CA VAL A 65 -31.08 13.52 11.75
C VAL A 65 -30.15 12.42 12.24
N THR A 66 -30.44 11.18 11.88
CA THR A 66 -29.64 10.00 12.26
C THR A 66 -28.70 9.55 11.15
N VAL A 67 -29.11 9.71 9.88
CA VAL A 67 -28.36 9.24 8.71
C VAL A 67 -28.22 10.36 7.68
N LEU A 68 -26.99 10.57 7.21
CA LEU A 68 -26.64 11.62 6.26
C LEU A 68 -26.09 11.01 4.97
N TYR A 69 -26.79 11.20 3.86
CA TYR A 69 -26.38 10.75 2.53
C TYR A 69 -25.74 11.89 1.75
N LEU A 70 -24.42 11.83 1.57
CA LEU A 70 -23.59 12.81 0.85
C LEU A 70 -22.78 12.16 -0.29
N HIS A 71 -23.03 10.88 -0.59
CA HIS A 71 -22.30 10.12 -1.59
C HIS A 71 -22.56 10.60 -3.04
N ASN A 72 -21.70 10.20 -3.97
CA ASN A 72 -21.79 10.53 -5.40
C ASN A 72 -21.90 12.04 -5.64
N ASN A 73 -21.00 12.81 -5.03
CA ASN A 73 -20.89 14.26 -5.20
C ASN A 73 -19.45 14.62 -5.61
N GLN A 74 -19.08 15.90 -5.49
CA GLN A 74 -17.74 16.41 -5.79
C GLN A 74 -17.15 17.10 -4.55
N ILE A 75 -17.48 16.57 -3.37
CA ILE A 75 -17.06 17.15 -2.09
C ILE A 75 -15.57 16.90 -1.90
N ASN A 76 -14.83 17.97 -1.60
CA ASN A 76 -13.41 17.92 -1.25
C ASN A 76 -13.20 18.20 0.25
N ASN A 77 -11.97 18.09 0.73
CA ASN A 77 -11.60 18.26 2.13
C ASN A 77 -11.92 19.66 2.70
N ALA A 78 -11.91 20.71 1.88
CA ALA A 78 -12.30 22.06 2.30
C ALA A 78 -13.83 22.22 2.42
N GLY A 79 -14.60 21.26 1.92
CA GLY A 79 -16.05 21.24 1.91
C GLY A 79 -16.72 20.87 3.23
N PHE A 80 -15.99 20.75 4.35
CA PHE A 80 -16.52 20.34 5.65
C PHE A 80 -16.62 21.53 6.64
N PRO A 81 -17.82 22.08 6.85
CA PRO A 81 -18.03 23.21 7.75
C PRO A 81 -17.88 22.78 9.22
N ALA A 82 -17.37 23.69 10.07
CA ALA A 82 -17.13 23.41 11.49
C ALA A 82 -18.42 23.10 12.26
N GLU A 83 -19.56 23.64 11.83
CA GLU A 83 -20.87 23.42 12.44
C GLU A 83 -21.34 21.96 12.31
N LEU A 84 -20.87 21.23 11.29
CA LEU A 84 -21.21 19.81 11.10
C LEU A 84 -20.77 18.96 12.30
N HIS A 85 -19.65 19.33 12.93
CA HIS A 85 -19.11 18.66 14.10
C HIS A 85 -20.05 18.73 15.31
N ASN A 86 -20.91 19.75 15.38
CA ASN A 86 -21.84 19.96 16.48
C ASN A 86 -23.12 19.14 16.36
N VAL A 87 -23.39 18.51 15.21
CA VAL A 87 -24.62 17.73 14.98
C VAL A 87 -24.53 16.39 15.71
N GLN A 88 -25.08 16.31 16.92
CA GLN A 88 -24.88 15.15 17.79
C GLN A 88 -25.77 13.95 17.45
N SER A 89 -26.84 14.15 16.69
CA SER A 89 -27.82 13.10 16.39
C SER A 89 -27.38 12.14 15.28
N VAL A 90 -26.38 12.50 14.48
CA VAL A 90 -25.96 11.72 13.30
C VAL A 90 -25.07 10.55 13.74
N HIS A 91 -25.44 9.35 13.32
CA HIS A 91 -24.74 8.10 13.62
C HIS A 91 -24.13 7.44 12.38
N THR A 92 -24.72 7.67 11.20
CA THR A 92 -24.24 7.08 9.94
C THR A 92 -24.07 8.15 8.88
N VAL A 93 -22.91 8.18 8.23
CA VAL A 93 -22.57 9.13 7.17
C VAL A 93 -22.08 8.39 5.94
N TYR A 94 -22.71 8.65 4.80
CA TYR A 94 -22.31 8.13 3.50
C TYR A 94 -21.63 9.22 2.68
N LEU A 95 -20.32 9.07 2.43
CA LEU A 95 -19.46 10.02 1.70
C LEU A 95 -18.69 9.35 0.55
N TYR A 96 -19.08 8.14 0.14
CA TYR A 96 -18.44 7.44 -0.96
C TYR A 96 -18.64 8.13 -2.31
N GLY A 97 -17.75 7.90 -3.28
CA GLY A 97 -17.86 8.51 -4.61
C GLY A 97 -17.77 10.04 -4.58
N ASN A 98 -16.77 10.58 -3.88
CA ASN A 98 -16.50 12.02 -3.78
C ASN A 98 -15.06 12.32 -4.25
N GLN A 99 -14.55 13.53 -3.97
CA GLN A 99 -13.21 13.99 -4.37
C GLN A 99 -12.36 14.32 -3.13
N LEU A 100 -12.37 13.41 -2.15
CA LEU A 100 -11.59 13.56 -0.92
C LEU A 100 -10.16 13.07 -1.12
N ASP A 101 -9.18 13.90 -0.76
CA ASP A 101 -7.74 13.60 -0.84
C ASP A 101 -7.14 13.20 0.52
N GLU A 102 -7.80 13.59 1.63
CA GLU A 102 -7.40 13.27 3.00
C GLU A 102 -8.59 12.79 3.83
N PHE A 103 -8.36 12.21 5.01
CA PHE A 103 -9.44 11.91 5.94
C PHE A 103 -10.16 13.22 6.38
N PRO A 104 -11.50 13.31 6.27
CA PRO A 104 -12.23 14.56 6.50
C PRO A 104 -12.24 14.98 7.98
N MET A 105 -12.05 16.28 8.19
CA MET A 105 -12.17 16.94 9.50
C MET A 105 -13.61 17.42 9.75
N ASN A 106 -13.95 17.71 11.01
CA ASN A 106 -15.24 18.30 11.41
C ASN A 106 -16.46 17.41 11.15
N LEU A 107 -16.26 16.09 11.08
CA LEU A 107 -17.36 15.14 11.04
C LEU A 107 -18.16 15.15 12.36
N PRO A 108 -19.44 14.74 12.35
CA PRO A 108 -20.24 14.71 13.56
C PRO A 108 -19.65 13.78 14.64
N LYS A 109 -19.55 14.25 15.89
CA LYS A 109 -18.83 13.57 17.00
C LYS A 109 -19.32 12.14 17.30
N ASN A 110 -20.61 11.88 17.11
CA ASN A 110 -21.25 10.63 17.51
C ASN A 110 -21.42 9.63 16.34
N VAL A 111 -20.73 9.86 15.22
CA VAL A 111 -20.75 8.92 14.09
C VAL A 111 -20.22 7.57 14.55
N LYS A 112 -20.97 6.53 14.19
CA LYS A 112 -20.67 5.12 14.43
C LYS A 112 -20.28 4.40 13.15
N VAL A 113 -20.90 4.75 12.02
CA VAL A 113 -20.66 4.11 10.72
C VAL A 113 -20.30 5.18 9.71
N LEU A 114 -19.12 5.07 9.12
CA LEU A 114 -18.59 6.03 8.16
C LEU A 114 -18.17 5.33 6.87
N HIS A 115 -18.76 5.76 5.77
CA HIS A 115 -18.48 5.24 4.43
C HIS A 115 -17.71 6.28 3.61
N LEU A 116 -16.44 6.01 3.32
CA LEU A 116 -15.52 6.89 2.57
C LEU A 116 -14.91 6.19 1.34
N GLN A 117 -15.46 5.06 0.92
CA GLN A 117 -14.96 4.31 -0.23
C GLN A 117 -15.07 5.08 -1.55
N GLU A 118 -14.33 4.67 -2.59
CA GLU A 118 -14.38 5.30 -3.92
C GLU A 118 -14.06 6.82 -3.85
N ASN A 119 -12.99 7.18 -3.16
CA ASN A 119 -12.45 8.54 -3.06
C ASN A 119 -10.95 8.52 -3.43
N ASN A 120 -10.23 9.63 -3.26
CA ASN A 120 -8.79 9.74 -3.53
C ASN A 120 -7.97 9.88 -2.24
N ILE A 121 -8.46 9.36 -1.11
CA ILE A 121 -7.83 9.60 0.20
C ILE A 121 -6.43 8.99 0.19
N GLN A 122 -5.43 9.81 0.51
CA GLN A 122 -4.02 9.43 0.59
C GLN A 122 -3.50 9.47 2.03
N THR A 123 -3.96 10.46 2.81
CA THR A 123 -3.46 10.71 4.17
C THR A 123 -4.55 10.52 5.23
N ILE A 124 -4.15 9.94 6.37
CA ILE A 124 -4.99 9.74 7.54
C ILE A 124 -4.26 10.31 8.74
N SER A 125 -4.79 11.42 9.26
CA SER A 125 -4.24 12.09 10.42
C SER A 125 -4.82 11.56 11.73
N ARG A 126 -3.99 11.52 12.76
CA ARG A 126 -4.35 11.19 14.14
C ARG A 126 -5.41 12.15 14.68
N ALA A 127 -5.27 13.43 14.35
CA ALA A 127 -6.19 14.48 14.79
C ALA A 127 -7.63 14.27 14.28
N ALA A 128 -7.80 13.79 13.05
CA ALA A 128 -9.12 13.56 12.48
C ALA A 128 -9.85 12.40 13.15
N LEU A 129 -9.16 11.26 13.34
CA LEU A 129 -9.75 10.09 13.98
C LEU A 129 -10.03 10.30 15.48
N ALA A 130 -9.22 11.12 16.16
CA ALA A 130 -9.45 11.50 17.55
C ALA A 130 -10.78 12.26 17.77
N GLN A 131 -11.36 12.86 16.71
CA GLN A 131 -12.68 13.51 16.78
C GLN A 131 -13.84 12.50 16.86
N LEU A 132 -13.60 11.23 16.48
CA LEU A 132 -14.62 10.21 16.23
C LEU A 132 -14.51 9.04 17.22
N LEU A 133 -14.54 9.34 18.52
CA LEU A 133 -14.36 8.35 19.58
C LEU A 133 -15.43 7.24 19.62
N LYS A 134 -16.60 7.46 19.00
CA LYS A 134 -17.72 6.51 18.90
C LYS A 134 -17.78 5.74 17.59
N LEU A 135 -16.80 5.92 16.70
CA LEU A 135 -16.76 5.23 15.42
C LEU A 135 -16.58 3.73 15.65
N GLU A 136 -17.51 2.92 15.12
CA GLU A 136 -17.53 1.46 15.25
C GLU A 136 -17.15 0.79 13.91
N GLU A 137 -17.50 1.40 12.78
CA GLU A 137 -17.32 0.85 11.44
C GLU A 137 -16.82 1.91 10.46
N LEU A 138 -15.70 1.64 9.80
CA LEU A 138 -15.02 2.54 8.88
C LEU A 138 -14.70 1.84 7.55
N HIS A 139 -15.29 2.35 6.46
CA HIS A 139 -15.00 1.91 5.09
C HIS A 139 -14.10 2.93 4.39
N LEU A 140 -12.92 2.49 3.98
CA LEU A 140 -11.92 3.25 3.24
C LEU A 140 -11.49 2.50 1.97
N ASP A 141 -12.34 1.60 1.47
CA ASP A 141 -12.08 0.80 0.29
C ASP A 141 -11.91 1.66 -0.97
N ASP A 142 -11.17 1.17 -1.97
CA ASP A 142 -11.00 1.85 -3.26
C ASP A 142 -10.57 3.34 -3.08
N ASN A 143 -9.49 3.54 -2.34
CA ASN A 143 -8.82 4.83 -2.11
C ASN A 143 -7.34 4.74 -2.51
N SER A 144 -6.54 5.78 -2.22
CA SER A 144 -5.11 5.84 -2.54
C SER A 144 -4.22 5.85 -1.29
N ILE A 145 -4.66 5.21 -0.20
CA ILE A 145 -3.97 5.24 1.10
C ILE A 145 -2.68 4.44 1.00
N SER A 146 -1.56 5.05 1.40
CA SER A 146 -0.27 4.38 1.49
C SER A 146 0.19 4.27 2.94
N THR A 147 1.13 3.36 3.23
CA THR A 147 1.67 3.19 4.60
C THR A 147 2.24 4.50 5.15
N VAL A 148 2.88 5.32 4.32
CA VAL A 148 3.45 6.63 4.72
C VAL A 148 2.38 7.70 4.93
N GLY A 149 1.22 7.55 4.26
CA GLY A 149 0.10 8.47 4.41
C GLY A 149 -0.67 8.30 5.73
N VAL A 150 -0.51 7.17 6.42
CA VAL A 150 -1.13 6.92 7.72
C VAL A 150 -0.19 7.40 8.82
N GLU A 151 -0.60 8.39 9.61
CA GLU A 151 0.17 8.81 10.78
C GLU A 151 0.29 7.66 11.81
N ASP A 152 1.43 7.59 12.51
CA ASP A 152 1.71 6.53 13.47
C ASP A 152 0.65 6.44 14.57
N GLY A 153 -0.03 5.29 14.63
CA GLY A 153 -1.11 5.05 15.58
C GLY A 153 -2.36 5.91 15.36
N ALA A 154 -2.58 6.45 14.16
CA ALA A 154 -3.78 7.23 13.85
C ALA A 154 -5.08 6.44 14.14
N PHE A 155 -5.14 5.17 13.72
CA PHE A 155 -6.30 4.31 13.96
C PHE A 155 -6.53 4.00 15.45
N ARG A 156 -5.48 4.00 16.29
CA ARG A 156 -5.61 3.76 17.74
C ARG A 156 -6.49 4.80 18.44
N GLU A 157 -6.59 6.01 17.89
CA GLU A 157 -7.43 7.07 18.45
C GLU A 157 -8.94 6.77 18.32
N ALA A 158 -9.33 5.96 17.32
CA ALA A 158 -10.70 5.50 17.16
C ALA A 158 -10.96 4.31 18.10
N ILE A 159 -11.06 4.60 19.40
CA ILE A 159 -11.10 3.60 20.48
C ILE A 159 -12.28 2.60 20.38
N SER A 160 -13.39 3.00 19.77
CA SER A 160 -14.59 2.15 19.63
C SER A 160 -14.61 1.33 18.33
N LEU A 161 -13.57 1.43 17.51
CA LEU A 161 -13.57 0.89 16.15
C LEU A 161 -13.45 -0.63 16.16
N LYS A 162 -14.41 -1.29 15.52
CA LYS A 162 -14.55 -2.74 15.46
C LYS A 162 -14.34 -3.30 14.05
N LEU A 163 -14.76 -2.55 13.02
CA LEU A 163 -14.66 -2.97 11.63
C LEU A 163 -13.87 -1.92 10.85
N LEU A 164 -12.75 -2.35 10.26
CA LEU A 164 -11.89 -1.51 9.46
C LEU A 164 -11.66 -2.15 8.08
N PHE A 165 -12.15 -1.47 7.05
CA PHE A 165 -12.03 -1.90 5.66
C PHE A 165 -11.08 -0.94 4.92
N LEU A 166 -9.95 -1.48 4.49
CA LEU A 166 -8.87 -0.80 3.76
C LEU A 166 -8.58 -1.52 2.43
N SER A 167 -9.56 -2.22 1.88
CA SER A 167 -9.38 -3.02 0.66
C SER A 167 -9.05 -2.11 -0.53
N LYS A 168 -8.28 -2.61 -1.50
CA LYS A 168 -7.91 -1.88 -2.73
C LYS A 168 -7.30 -0.49 -2.48
N ASN A 169 -6.30 -0.44 -1.63
CA ASN A 169 -5.49 0.76 -1.38
C ASN A 169 -4.05 0.55 -1.88
N HIS A 170 -3.11 1.37 -1.43
CA HIS A 170 -1.70 1.33 -1.81
C HIS A 170 -0.79 1.02 -0.62
N LEU A 171 -1.29 0.24 0.35
CA LEU A 171 -0.54 -0.16 1.54
C LEU A 171 0.59 -1.13 1.16
N SER A 172 1.80 -0.86 1.66
CA SER A 172 2.99 -1.72 1.48
C SER A 172 3.27 -2.61 2.70
N SER A 173 2.71 -2.24 3.85
CA SER A 173 2.71 -3.00 5.10
C SER A 173 1.42 -2.73 5.87
N VAL A 174 1.09 -3.62 6.81
CA VAL A 174 -0.03 -3.41 7.74
C VAL A 174 0.33 -2.26 8.71
N PRO A 175 -0.53 -1.24 8.89
CA PRO A 175 -0.27 -0.14 9.83
C PRO A 175 -0.09 -0.62 11.27
N VAL A 176 0.85 -0.02 11.99
CA VAL A 176 1.06 -0.27 13.42
C VAL A 176 0.13 0.63 14.25
N GLY A 177 -0.33 0.13 15.40
CA GLY A 177 -1.24 0.88 16.27
C GLY A 177 -2.69 0.81 15.80
N LEU A 178 -3.16 -0.39 15.49
CA LEU A 178 -4.58 -0.66 15.29
C LEU A 178 -5.36 -0.65 16.62
N PRO A 179 -6.68 -0.38 16.60
CA PRO A 179 -7.52 -0.39 17.80
C PRO A 179 -7.56 -1.78 18.47
N VAL A 180 -7.47 -1.82 19.79
CA VAL A 180 -7.41 -3.08 20.57
C VAL A 180 -8.71 -3.91 20.47
N ASP A 181 -9.86 -3.23 20.34
CA ASP A 181 -11.18 -3.85 20.25
C ASP A 181 -11.60 -4.21 18.82
N LEU A 182 -10.68 -4.12 17.85
CA LEU A 182 -10.95 -4.45 16.46
C LEU A 182 -11.36 -5.92 16.30
N GLN A 183 -12.42 -6.16 15.53
CA GLN A 183 -13.04 -7.47 15.29
C GLN A 183 -12.85 -7.95 13.86
N GLU A 184 -12.92 -7.05 12.88
CA GLU A 184 -12.71 -7.36 11.47
C GLU A 184 -11.73 -6.37 10.86
N LEU A 185 -10.66 -6.91 10.27
CA LEU A 185 -9.69 -6.17 9.48
C LEU A 185 -9.64 -6.73 8.07
N ARG A 186 -9.93 -5.86 7.09
CA ARG A 186 -9.72 -6.17 5.67
C ARG A 186 -8.69 -5.23 5.09
N VAL A 187 -7.63 -5.81 4.56
CA VAL A 187 -6.53 -5.13 3.87
C VAL A 187 -6.21 -5.87 2.57
N ASP A 188 -7.23 -6.47 1.94
CA ASP A 188 -7.11 -7.20 0.69
C ASP A 188 -6.88 -6.28 -0.52
N GLU A 189 -6.35 -6.84 -1.60
CA GLU A 189 -6.05 -6.17 -2.87
C GLU A 189 -5.17 -4.91 -2.69
N ASN A 190 -4.18 -5.00 -1.80
CA ASN A 190 -3.16 -3.99 -1.57
C ASN A 190 -1.80 -4.43 -2.15
N ARG A 191 -0.70 -3.78 -1.72
CA ARG A 191 0.68 -4.13 -2.13
C ARG A 191 1.51 -4.58 -0.93
N ILE A 192 0.86 -5.20 0.06
CA ILE A 192 1.49 -5.56 1.33
C ILE A 192 2.52 -6.64 1.08
N ALA A 193 3.79 -6.33 1.34
CA ALA A 193 4.90 -7.27 1.23
C ALA A 193 5.42 -7.73 2.61
N VAL A 194 5.22 -6.91 3.65
CA VAL A 194 5.74 -7.15 5.00
C VAL A 194 4.66 -6.95 6.06
N ILE A 195 4.60 -7.86 7.03
CA ILE A 195 3.83 -7.77 8.27
C ILE A 195 4.81 -7.85 9.43
N SER A 196 4.94 -6.75 10.17
CA SER A 196 5.74 -6.69 11.40
C SER A 196 5.04 -7.42 12.55
N ASP A 197 5.84 -7.96 13.45
CA ASP A 197 5.46 -8.50 14.76
C ASP A 197 4.60 -7.54 15.61
N MET A 198 4.80 -6.24 15.46
CA MET A 198 4.07 -5.21 16.18
C MET A 198 2.73 -4.83 15.52
N ALA A 199 2.47 -5.25 14.28
CA ALA A 199 1.28 -4.84 13.53
C ALA A 199 -0.02 -5.35 14.18
N PHE A 200 0.00 -6.57 14.73
CA PHE A 200 -1.15 -7.20 15.38
C PHE A 200 -1.00 -7.33 16.90
N GLN A 201 -0.09 -6.57 17.50
CA GLN A 201 0.13 -6.61 18.93
C GLN A 201 -1.16 -6.19 19.67
N ASN A 202 -1.54 -6.97 20.70
CA ASN A 202 -2.72 -6.75 21.53
C ASN A 202 -4.09 -6.86 20.83
N LEU A 203 -4.16 -7.27 19.55
CA LEU A 203 -5.43 -7.47 18.83
C LEU A 203 -6.14 -8.78 19.21
N THR A 204 -6.39 -8.98 20.49
CA THR A 204 -6.99 -10.21 21.03
C THR A 204 -8.47 -10.37 20.68
N SER A 205 -9.13 -9.28 20.28
CA SER A 205 -10.54 -9.25 19.89
C SER A 205 -10.79 -9.58 18.42
N LEU A 206 -9.74 -9.68 17.59
CA LEU A 206 -9.87 -9.85 16.16
C LEU A 206 -10.43 -11.23 15.82
N GLU A 207 -11.54 -11.25 15.09
CA GLU A 207 -12.26 -12.46 14.68
C GLU A 207 -12.03 -12.80 13.20
N ARG A 208 -11.83 -11.78 12.36
CA ARG A 208 -11.69 -11.97 10.91
C ARG A 208 -10.57 -11.11 10.34
N LEU A 209 -9.63 -11.78 9.69
CA LEU A 209 -8.47 -11.15 9.06
C LEU A 209 -8.40 -11.58 7.59
N ILE A 210 -8.52 -10.60 6.69
CA ILE A 210 -8.48 -10.80 5.24
C ILE A 210 -7.31 -10.00 4.67
N VAL A 211 -6.29 -10.70 4.17
CA VAL A 211 -5.06 -10.14 3.59
C VAL A 211 -4.85 -10.66 2.15
N ASP A 212 -5.94 -10.94 1.46
CA ASP A 212 -5.95 -11.54 0.12
C ASP A 212 -5.38 -10.59 -0.95
N GLY A 213 -4.84 -11.12 -2.05
CA GLY A 213 -4.42 -10.31 -3.19
C GLY A 213 -3.31 -9.32 -2.86
N ASN A 214 -2.31 -9.76 -2.09
CA ASN A 214 -1.17 -8.95 -1.68
C ASN A 214 0.15 -9.55 -2.21
N LEU A 215 1.28 -8.95 -1.84
CA LEU A 215 2.63 -9.37 -2.24
C LEU A 215 3.33 -10.15 -1.10
N LEU A 216 2.57 -10.80 -0.22
CA LEU A 216 3.12 -11.47 0.96
C LEU A 216 3.92 -12.71 0.57
N THR A 217 5.07 -12.86 1.22
CA THR A 217 5.91 -14.06 1.20
C THR A 217 6.15 -14.52 2.63
N ASN A 218 6.57 -15.78 2.84
CA ASN A 218 6.88 -16.27 4.18
C ASN A 218 7.95 -15.43 4.90
N LYS A 219 8.93 -14.88 4.16
CA LYS A 219 9.97 -14.00 4.72
C LYS A 219 9.44 -12.61 5.11
N GLY A 220 8.34 -12.18 4.50
CA GLY A 220 7.70 -10.91 4.81
C GLY A 220 6.85 -10.95 6.08
N ILE A 221 6.54 -12.13 6.59
CA ILE A 221 5.75 -12.31 7.80
C ILE A 221 6.71 -12.55 8.97
N ALA A 222 6.72 -11.67 9.97
CA ALA A 222 7.54 -11.88 11.16
C ALA A 222 7.05 -13.10 11.97
N GLU A 223 7.97 -13.77 12.66
CA GLU A 223 7.66 -14.97 13.44
C GLU A 223 6.68 -14.66 14.58
N GLY A 224 5.74 -15.58 14.84
CA GLY A 224 4.77 -15.43 15.92
C GLY A 224 3.73 -14.32 15.76
N THR A 225 3.73 -13.57 14.65
CA THR A 225 2.87 -12.40 14.42
C THR A 225 1.36 -12.69 14.62
N PHE A 226 0.89 -13.89 14.26
CA PHE A 226 -0.51 -14.27 14.39
C PHE A 226 -0.86 -14.94 15.73
N SER A 227 0.14 -15.30 16.54
CA SER A 227 -0.04 -16.14 17.73
C SER A 227 -0.94 -15.49 18.80
N HIS A 228 -0.95 -14.15 18.85
CA HIS A 228 -1.74 -13.36 19.82
C HIS A 228 -3.23 -13.21 19.44
N LEU A 229 -3.63 -13.60 18.23
CA LEU A 229 -4.99 -13.44 17.71
C LEU A 229 -5.94 -14.54 18.26
N SER A 230 -6.12 -14.57 19.58
CA SER A 230 -6.79 -15.67 20.29
C SER A 230 -8.27 -15.90 19.95
N LYS A 231 -8.97 -14.90 19.39
CA LYS A 231 -10.37 -14.99 18.96
C LYS A 231 -10.55 -15.13 17.45
N LEU A 232 -9.45 -15.29 16.69
CA LEU A 232 -9.51 -15.39 15.23
C LEU A 232 -10.34 -16.61 14.80
N LYS A 233 -11.38 -16.37 14.00
CA LYS A 233 -12.30 -17.38 13.46
C LYS A 233 -12.08 -17.63 11.98
N GLU A 234 -11.75 -16.58 11.23
CA GLU A 234 -11.55 -16.65 9.78
C GLU A 234 -10.27 -15.94 9.39
N PHE A 235 -9.37 -16.68 8.75
CA PHE A 235 -8.12 -16.15 8.20
C PHE A 235 -8.03 -16.47 6.71
N SER A 236 -7.83 -15.42 5.92
CA SER A 236 -7.71 -15.51 4.47
C SER A 236 -6.44 -14.80 4.00
N ILE A 237 -5.59 -15.54 3.27
CA ILE A 237 -4.36 -15.04 2.64
C ILE A 237 -4.26 -15.56 1.20
N VAL A 238 -5.37 -15.50 0.48
CA VAL A 238 -5.55 -15.98 -0.89
C VAL A 238 -4.83 -15.07 -1.88
N ARG A 239 -4.35 -15.57 -3.02
CA ARG A 239 -3.66 -14.77 -4.05
C ARG A 239 -2.46 -14.00 -3.48
N ASN A 240 -1.54 -14.73 -2.86
CA ASN A 240 -0.26 -14.22 -2.34
C ASN A 240 0.90 -15.08 -2.88
N SER A 241 2.12 -14.88 -2.37
CA SER A 241 3.33 -15.61 -2.82
C SER A 241 3.94 -16.45 -1.70
N LEU A 242 3.12 -17.14 -0.90
CA LEU A 242 3.58 -18.04 0.15
C LEU A 242 4.11 -19.36 -0.42
N SER A 243 5.26 -19.83 0.07
CA SER A 243 5.87 -21.14 -0.24
C SER A 243 5.46 -22.24 0.74
N HIS A 244 5.02 -21.87 1.95
CA HIS A 244 4.41 -22.78 2.92
C HIS A 244 3.35 -22.04 3.76
N PRO A 245 2.44 -22.73 4.46
CA PRO A 245 1.52 -22.06 5.37
C PRO A 245 2.28 -21.31 6.48
N PRO A 246 1.76 -20.16 6.97
CA PRO A 246 2.38 -19.44 8.09
C PRO A 246 2.45 -20.33 9.34
N PRO A 247 3.58 -20.33 10.07
CA PRO A 247 3.70 -21.07 11.32
C PRO A 247 2.85 -20.44 12.43
N ASP A 248 2.62 -21.21 13.50
CA ASP A 248 2.06 -20.73 14.77
C ASP A 248 0.69 -20.02 14.67
N LEU A 249 -0.17 -20.50 13.76
CA LEU A 249 -1.55 -20.02 13.67
C LEU A 249 -2.35 -20.35 14.95
N PRO A 250 -3.19 -19.42 15.44
CA PRO A 250 -3.95 -19.62 16.66
C PRO A 250 -5.07 -20.64 16.45
N GLY A 251 -4.98 -21.79 17.13
CA GLY A 251 -5.96 -22.87 17.03
C GLY A 251 -7.18 -22.79 17.95
N THR A 252 -7.23 -21.78 18.83
CA THR A 252 -8.25 -21.64 19.89
C THR A 252 -9.66 -21.42 19.37
N HIS A 253 -9.82 -20.66 18.27
CA HIS A 253 -11.12 -20.30 17.68
C HIS A 253 -11.16 -20.39 16.15
N LEU A 254 -10.06 -20.74 15.48
CA LEU A 254 -9.99 -20.71 14.02
C LEU A 254 -10.89 -21.77 13.40
N VAL A 255 -11.86 -21.34 12.59
CA VAL A 255 -12.88 -22.17 11.93
C VAL A 255 -12.60 -22.29 10.44
N LYS A 256 -12.12 -21.22 9.80
CA LYS A 256 -11.90 -21.17 8.35
C LYS A 256 -10.51 -20.67 8.03
N LEU A 257 -9.80 -21.42 7.20
CA LEU A 257 -8.46 -21.10 6.71
C LEU A 257 -8.42 -21.22 5.19
N TYR A 258 -8.07 -20.11 4.54
CA TYR A 258 -8.03 -19.98 3.09
C TYR A 258 -6.60 -19.66 2.63
N LEU A 259 -5.99 -20.58 1.89
CA LEU A 259 -4.62 -20.55 1.40
C LEU A 259 -4.54 -20.70 -0.12
N GLN A 260 -5.63 -20.44 -0.84
CA GLN A 260 -5.71 -20.64 -2.28
C GLN A 260 -4.80 -19.68 -3.05
N ASP A 261 -4.45 -20.06 -4.27
CA ASP A 261 -3.73 -19.19 -5.22
C ASP A 261 -2.42 -18.65 -4.63
N ASN A 262 -1.65 -19.54 -4.00
CA ASN A 262 -0.32 -19.26 -3.48
C ASN A 262 0.72 -20.14 -4.21
N GLN A 263 1.96 -20.12 -3.74
CA GLN A 263 3.06 -20.91 -4.30
C GLN A 263 3.46 -22.04 -3.33
N ILE A 264 2.51 -22.54 -2.53
CA ILE A 264 2.80 -23.49 -1.46
C ILE A 264 3.30 -24.79 -2.07
N ASN A 265 4.54 -25.17 -1.77
CA ASN A 265 5.18 -26.36 -2.32
C ASN A 265 5.31 -27.50 -1.29
N HIS A 266 5.21 -27.20 0.00
CA HIS A 266 5.15 -28.18 1.09
C HIS A 266 4.33 -27.65 2.27
N ILE A 267 3.81 -28.57 3.09
CA ILE A 267 3.13 -28.26 4.35
C ILE A 267 3.87 -28.96 5.49
N PRO A 268 4.51 -28.21 6.41
CA PRO A 268 5.12 -28.79 7.61
C PRO A 268 4.09 -29.51 8.49
N LEU A 269 4.50 -30.57 9.20
CA LEU A 269 3.63 -31.31 10.13
C LEU A 269 3.06 -30.43 11.25
N THR A 270 3.81 -29.41 11.66
CA THR A 270 3.41 -28.48 12.71
C THR A 270 2.46 -27.39 12.24
N ALA A 271 2.28 -27.19 10.93
CA ALA A 271 1.50 -26.06 10.40
C ALA A 271 0.03 -26.09 10.83
N PHE A 272 -0.56 -27.28 10.95
CA PHE A 272 -1.97 -27.46 11.31
C PHE A 272 -2.18 -28.20 12.63
N SER A 273 -1.11 -28.44 13.40
CA SER A 273 -1.15 -29.31 14.58
C SER A 273 -2.10 -28.83 15.68
N ASN A 274 -2.27 -27.52 15.84
CA ASN A 274 -3.08 -26.96 16.93
C ASN A 274 -4.52 -26.58 16.49
N LEU A 275 -4.87 -26.76 15.22
CA LEU A 275 -6.10 -26.23 14.62
C LEU A 275 -7.33 -27.14 14.82
N HIS A 276 -7.60 -27.54 16.06
CA HIS A 276 -8.64 -28.53 16.39
C HIS A 276 -10.07 -28.06 16.07
N LYS A 277 -10.34 -26.75 16.04
CA LYS A 277 -11.66 -26.18 15.72
C LYS A 277 -11.88 -25.90 14.23
N LEU A 278 -10.89 -26.17 13.38
CA LEU A 278 -10.96 -25.85 11.96
C LEU A 278 -12.04 -26.69 11.28
N GLU A 279 -12.99 -26.04 10.63
CA GLU A 279 -14.08 -26.69 9.89
C GLU A 279 -13.86 -26.64 8.38
N ARG A 280 -13.21 -25.59 7.87
CA ARG A 280 -12.96 -25.41 6.44
C ARG A 280 -11.49 -25.06 6.19
N LEU A 281 -10.86 -25.89 5.37
CA LEU A 281 -9.51 -25.69 4.86
C LEU A 281 -9.53 -25.72 3.33
N ASP A 282 -8.93 -24.71 2.72
CA ASP A 282 -8.73 -24.68 1.27
C ASP A 282 -7.27 -24.38 0.93
N ILE A 283 -6.63 -25.33 0.27
CA ILE A 283 -5.23 -25.31 -0.20
C ILE A 283 -5.16 -25.47 -1.73
N SER A 284 -6.23 -25.11 -2.44
CA SER A 284 -6.32 -25.22 -3.90
C SER A 284 -5.40 -24.23 -4.62
N ASN A 285 -5.09 -24.49 -5.90
CA ASN A 285 -4.25 -23.63 -6.74
C ASN A 285 -2.89 -23.32 -6.08
N ASN A 286 -2.16 -24.37 -5.70
CA ASN A 286 -0.83 -24.28 -5.11
C ASN A 286 0.15 -25.19 -5.87
N GLN A 287 1.38 -25.31 -5.38
CA GLN A 287 2.46 -26.10 -5.99
C GLN A 287 2.73 -27.41 -5.22
N LEU A 288 1.71 -27.94 -4.55
CA LEU A 288 1.86 -29.15 -3.73
C LEU A 288 2.02 -30.38 -4.61
N ARG A 289 3.12 -31.11 -4.41
CA ARG A 289 3.37 -32.40 -5.05
C ARG A 289 2.98 -33.58 -4.17
N MET A 290 3.21 -33.48 -2.87
CA MET A 290 2.90 -34.51 -1.88
C MET A 290 2.56 -33.88 -0.53
N LEU A 291 1.97 -34.69 0.36
CA LEU A 291 1.68 -34.30 1.73
C LEU A 291 2.38 -35.27 2.70
N ALA A 292 2.95 -34.72 3.77
CA ALA A 292 3.52 -35.52 4.85
C ALA A 292 2.41 -36.28 5.58
N GLN A 293 2.68 -37.53 5.93
CA GLN A 293 1.74 -38.36 6.69
C GLN A 293 1.45 -37.73 8.05
N GLY A 294 0.16 -37.63 8.38
CA GLY A 294 -0.31 -37.08 9.65
C GLY A 294 -0.54 -35.57 9.67
N VAL A 295 -0.36 -34.87 8.53
CA VAL A 295 -0.55 -33.40 8.44
C VAL A 295 -1.99 -32.94 8.80
N PHE A 296 -2.98 -33.82 8.73
CA PHE A 296 -4.39 -33.53 9.04
C PHE A 296 -4.90 -34.20 10.32
N ASP A 297 -4.06 -34.92 11.07
CA ASP A 297 -4.52 -35.78 12.18
C ASP A 297 -5.21 -34.98 13.30
N ASN A 298 -4.78 -33.73 13.51
CA ASN A 298 -5.32 -32.88 14.58
C ASN A 298 -6.54 -32.06 14.15
N LEU A 299 -6.99 -32.14 12.89
CA LEU A 299 -8.14 -31.42 12.35
C LEU A 299 -9.46 -32.15 12.62
N SER A 300 -9.77 -32.40 13.90
CA SER A 300 -10.88 -33.26 14.32
C SER A 300 -12.28 -32.73 13.95
N ASN A 301 -12.45 -31.41 13.80
CA ASN A 301 -13.72 -30.77 13.43
C ASN A 301 -13.85 -30.45 11.93
N LEU A 302 -12.92 -30.94 11.10
CA LEU A 302 -12.91 -30.60 9.68
C LEU A 302 -14.16 -31.13 8.96
N LYS A 303 -14.85 -30.23 8.26
CA LYS A 303 -16.06 -30.53 7.47
C LYS A 303 -15.79 -30.41 5.98
N GLN A 304 -14.86 -29.54 5.58
CA GLN A 304 -14.52 -29.32 4.18
C GLN A 304 -13.02 -29.15 3.97
N LEU A 305 -12.46 -29.97 3.09
CA LEU A 305 -11.09 -29.86 2.58
C LEU A 305 -11.11 -29.75 1.06
N THR A 306 -10.54 -28.67 0.53
CA THR A 306 -10.38 -28.51 -0.93
C THR A 306 -8.91 -28.35 -1.27
N ALA A 307 -8.42 -29.13 -2.24
CA ALA A 307 -7.01 -29.18 -2.63
C ALA A 307 -6.85 -29.27 -4.16
N ARG A 308 -7.77 -28.63 -4.89
CA ARG A 308 -7.85 -28.68 -6.36
C ARG A 308 -6.66 -27.98 -7.01
N ASN A 309 -6.36 -28.33 -8.25
CA ASN A 309 -5.33 -27.68 -9.06
C ASN A 309 -3.97 -27.61 -8.33
N ASN A 310 -3.55 -28.74 -7.79
CA ASN A 310 -2.21 -28.95 -7.28
C ASN A 310 -1.53 -30.04 -8.13
N PRO A 311 -0.23 -29.93 -8.43
CA PRO A 311 0.50 -30.90 -9.25
C PRO A 311 0.84 -32.18 -8.44
N TRP A 312 -0.18 -32.89 -7.95
CA TRP A 312 -0.01 -34.09 -7.13
C TRP A 312 0.81 -35.16 -7.85
N PHE A 313 1.95 -35.51 -7.27
CA PHE A 313 2.80 -36.60 -7.73
C PHE A 313 2.45 -37.86 -6.95
N CYS A 314 1.72 -38.75 -7.61
CA CYS A 314 1.20 -39.98 -7.03
C CYS A 314 2.24 -41.08 -7.07
N ASP A 315 3.17 -41.02 -6.13
CA ASP A 315 4.14 -42.06 -5.82
C ASP A 315 3.79 -42.77 -4.49
N CYS A 316 4.77 -43.44 -3.87
CA CYS A 316 4.57 -44.13 -2.60
C CYS A 316 4.24 -43.19 -1.43
N GLY A 317 4.61 -41.92 -1.52
CA GLY A 317 4.28 -40.90 -0.53
C GLY A 317 2.80 -40.59 -0.46
N ILE A 318 2.03 -40.82 -1.53
CA ILE A 318 0.57 -40.58 -1.54
C ILE A 318 -0.22 -41.76 -0.94
N LYS A 319 0.42 -42.91 -0.66
CA LYS A 319 -0.25 -44.13 -0.19
C LYS A 319 -1.18 -43.88 1.00
N TRP A 320 -0.67 -43.15 2.00
CA TRP A 320 -1.44 -42.84 3.20
C TRP A 320 -2.66 -41.96 2.89
N VAL A 321 -2.56 -41.05 1.91
CA VAL A 321 -3.69 -40.21 1.47
C VAL A 321 -4.77 -41.07 0.82
N THR A 322 -4.38 -42.03 0.00
CA THR A 322 -5.30 -43.01 -0.61
C THR A 322 -6.04 -43.82 0.45
N GLU A 323 -5.32 -44.31 1.47
CA GLU A 323 -5.91 -45.04 2.59
C GLU A 323 -6.82 -44.13 3.43
N TRP A 324 -6.35 -42.93 3.77
CA TRP A 324 -7.11 -41.92 4.51
C TRP A 324 -8.43 -41.59 3.79
N LEU A 325 -8.41 -41.28 2.49
CA LEU A 325 -9.60 -40.99 1.67
C LEU A 325 -10.62 -42.15 1.59
N LYS A 326 -10.21 -43.39 1.85
CA LYS A 326 -11.12 -44.54 1.91
C LYS A 326 -11.84 -44.63 3.26
N PHE A 327 -11.18 -44.20 4.33
CA PHE A 327 -11.68 -44.29 5.71
C PHE A 327 -12.17 -42.97 6.31
N ILE A 328 -12.19 -41.87 5.55
CA ILE A 328 -12.77 -40.60 6.01
C ILE A 328 -14.27 -40.74 6.38
N PRO A 329 -14.75 -40.03 7.41
CA PRO A 329 -16.17 -40.00 7.74
C PRO A 329 -16.98 -39.27 6.66
N SER A 330 -18.26 -39.64 6.49
CA SER A 330 -19.16 -39.03 5.50
C SER A 330 -19.47 -37.54 5.78
N SER A 331 -19.22 -37.07 7.00
CA SER A 331 -19.34 -35.66 7.39
C SER A 331 -18.25 -34.77 6.78
N LEU A 332 -17.11 -35.34 6.36
CA LEU A 332 -15.99 -34.62 5.79
C LEU A 332 -16.05 -34.66 4.25
N ASN A 333 -16.21 -33.48 3.62
CA ASN A 333 -16.21 -33.32 2.17
C ASN A 333 -14.80 -32.97 1.68
N VAL A 334 -14.12 -33.93 1.07
CA VAL A 334 -12.78 -33.78 0.50
C VAL A 334 -12.84 -33.74 -1.02
N ARG A 335 -12.17 -32.75 -1.65
CA ARG A 335 -12.10 -32.60 -3.11
C ARG A 335 -10.72 -32.15 -3.58
N GLY A 336 -10.34 -32.56 -4.79
CA GLY A 336 -9.19 -32.00 -5.52
C GLY A 336 -7.91 -32.83 -5.55
N PHE A 337 -7.91 -34.02 -4.97
CA PHE A 337 -6.80 -34.98 -5.07
C PHE A 337 -6.88 -35.77 -6.38
N MET A 338 -6.28 -35.21 -7.43
CA MET A 338 -6.12 -35.86 -8.74
C MET A 338 -4.65 -35.87 -9.14
N CYS A 339 -4.15 -37.01 -9.57
CA CYS A 339 -2.75 -37.18 -9.93
C CYS A 339 -2.40 -36.39 -11.19
N GLN A 340 -1.32 -35.62 -11.13
CA GLN A 340 -0.74 -34.96 -12.30
C GLN A 340 0.47 -35.73 -12.85
N GLY A 341 1.14 -36.51 -12.01
CA GLY A 341 2.20 -37.42 -12.42
C GLY A 341 2.34 -38.60 -11.46
N PRO A 342 3.09 -39.64 -11.84
CA PRO A 342 3.71 -39.84 -13.16
C PRO A 342 2.67 -40.15 -14.26
N GLU A 343 3.07 -40.12 -15.54
CA GLU A 343 2.14 -40.22 -16.69
C GLU A 343 1.23 -41.45 -16.66
N GLN A 344 1.66 -42.55 -16.04
CA GLN A 344 0.87 -43.80 -15.94
C GLN A 344 -0.43 -43.62 -15.13
N VAL A 345 -0.44 -42.68 -14.19
CA VAL A 345 -1.58 -42.42 -13.29
C VAL A 345 -2.12 -40.99 -13.41
N ARG A 346 -1.66 -40.24 -14.41
CA ARG A 346 -2.08 -38.86 -14.65
C ARG A 346 -3.58 -38.80 -14.93
N GLY A 347 -4.27 -37.84 -14.31
CA GLY A 347 -5.72 -37.66 -14.37
C GLY A 347 -6.52 -38.57 -13.45
N MET A 348 -5.92 -39.59 -12.83
CA MET A 348 -6.64 -40.49 -11.92
C MET A 348 -6.91 -39.82 -10.57
N ALA A 349 -8.07 -40.08 -9.98
CA ALA A 349 -8.39 -39.65 -8.62
C ALA A 349 -7.60 -40.48 -7.60
N VAL A 350 -6.97 -39.82 -6.62
CA VAL A 350 -6.11 -40.50 -5.62
C VAL A 350 -6.87 -41.59 -4.85
N ARG A 351 -8.16 -41.38 -4.58
CA ARG A 351 -9.03 -42.34 -3.87
C ARG A 351 -9.16 -43.68 -4.61
N GLU A 352 -9.05 -43.68 -5.93
CA GLU A 352 -9.26 -44.84 -6.81
C GLU A 352 -7.94 -45.52 -7.22
N LEU A 353 -6.79 -44.99 -6.77
CA LEU A 353 -5.50 -45.58 -7.08
C LEU A 353 -5.38 -47.01 -6.54
N ASN A 354 -4.95 -47.91 -7.42
CA ASN A 354 -4.49 -49.23 -7.05
C ASN A 354 -2.98 -49.17 -6.76
N MET A 355 -2.61 -49.39 -5.51
CA MET A 355 -1.20 -49.33 -5.08
C MET A 355 -0.28 -50.33 -5.80
N ASN A 356 -0.83 -51.37 -6.42
CA ASN A 356 -0.04 -52.33 -7.22
C ASN A 356 0.49 -51.72 -8.53
N LEU A 357 -0.10 -50.60 -8.98
CA LEU A 357 0.39 -49.84 -10.13
C LEU A 357 1.58 -48.94 -9.78
N LEU A 358 1.85 -48.76 -8.48
CA LEU A 358 2.99 -47.99 -7.97
C LEU A 358 4.08 -48.97 -7.51
N SER A 359 5.25 -48.91 -8.15
CA SER A 359 6.43 -49.72 -7.77
C SER A 359 7.02 -49.23 -6.44
N CYS A 360 6.34 -49.52 -5.33
CA CYS A 360 6.77 -49.11 -4.01
C CYS A 360 7.68 -50.15 -3.37
N PRO A 361 8.84 -49.75 -2.83
CA PRO A 361 9.65 -50.66 -2.04
C PRO A 361 8.84 -51.08 -0.82
N THR A 362 8.54 -52.38 -0.70
CA THR A 362 7.99 -52.97 0.51
C THR A 362 9.04 -52.87 1.61
N THR A 363 8.94 -51.85 2.46
CA THR A 363 9.59 -51.87 3.77
C THR A 363 8.89 -52.91 4.64
N THR A 364 9.29 -54.17 4.47
CA THR A 364 9.20 -55.16 5.53
C THR A 364 10.13 -54.66 6.65
N PRO A 365 9.68 -54.51 7.92
CA PRO A 365 10.60 -54.34 9.04
C PRO A 365 11.24 -55.71 9.31
N GLY A 366 12.09 -56.15 8.39
CA GLY A 366 13.00 -57.26 8.58
C GLY A 366 14.20 -56.73 9.33
N LEU A 367 14.40 -57.21 10.57
CA LEU A 367 15.67 -57.15 11.28
C LEU A 367 16.79 -57.57 10.33
N SER A 368 17.44 -56.59 9.73
CA SER A 368 18.69 -56.76 8.99
C SER A 368 19.77 -56.30 9.95
N LEU A 369 20.47 -57.26 10.56
CA LEU A 369 21.73 -56.98 11.25
C LEU A 369 22.64 -56.24 10.27
N ILE A 370 22.82 -54.94 10.48
CA ILE A 370 23.86 -54.16 9.81
C ILE A 370 25.18 -54.65 10.39
N THR A 371 25.85 -55.50 9.63
CA THR A 371 27.28 -55.74 9.77
C THR A 371 27.97 -54.58 9.03
N PRO A 372 28.95 -53.86 9.62
CA PRO A 372 29.56 -52.71 8.97
C PRO A 372 30.38 -53.15 7.73
N PRO A 373 30.38 -52.37 6.64
CA PRO A 373 31.19 -52.69 5.45
C PRO A 373 32.68 -52.44 5.71
N PRO A 374 33.57 -53.19 5.02
CA PRO A 374 35.01 -53.06 5.19
C PRO A 374 35.54 -51.78 4.52
N SER A 375 36.40 -51.07 5.25
CA SER A 375 37.17 -49.94 4.74
C SER A 375 38.14 -50.39 3.64
N ILE A 376 37.99 -49.82 2.44
CA ILE A 376 39.01 -49.90 1.38
C ILE A 376 39.87 -48.64 1.46
N VAL A 377 41.13 -48.84 1.83
CA VAL A 377 42.21 -47.84 1.77
C VAL A 377 42.92 -48.01 0.41
N PRO A 378 43.30 -46.93 -0.29
CA PRO A 378 44.15 -47.00 -1.49
C PRO A 378 45.64 -47.25 -1.14
N PRO A 379 46.44 -47.82 -2.06
CA PRO A 379 47.76 -48.38 -1.73
C PRO A 379 48.87 -47.33 -1.53
N THR A 380 49.58 -47.49 -0.40
CA THR A 380 51.06 -47.60 -0.19
C THR A 380 52.00 -47.04 -1.28
N THR A 381 53.15 -46.38 -1.04
CA THR A 381 54.19 -46.39 0.03
C THR A 381 55.16 -45.23 -0.32
N GLN A 382 55.88 -44.55 0.59
CA GLN A 382 57.17 -44.97 1.16
C GLN A 382 57.52 -44.15 2.43
N ILE A 383 58.10 -44.84 3.41
CA ILE A 383 58.73 -44.46 4.71
C ILE A 383 60.18 -45.01 4.59
N PRO A 384 61.29 -44.53 5.23
CA PRO A 384 61.46 -44.17 6.66
C PRO A 384 62.46 -42.99 6.92
N THR A 385 62.77 -42.46 8.11
CA THR A 385 63.01 -43.06 9.45
C THR A 385 63.18 -41.92 10.50
N GLN A 386 62.87 -42.23 11.77
CA GLN A 386 63.05 -41.50 13.05
C GLN A 386 64.51 -41.04 13.38
N PRO A 387 64.84 -40.42 14.57
CA PRO A 387 64.06 -40.14 15.81
C PRO A 387 64.24 -38.74 16.45
N ALA A 388 63.44 -38.45 17.48
CA ALA A 388 63.58 -37.31 18.39
C ALA A 388 64.31 -37.68 19.71
N ALA A 389 65.10 -36.75 20.26
CA ALA A 389 65.47 -36.65 21.67
C ALA A 389 65.81 -35.18 22.08
N THR A 390 65.41 -34.82 23.30
CA THR A 390 65.48 -33.57 24.13
C THR A 390 66.87 -32.86 24.25
N PRO A 391 67.12 -31.71 24.98
CA PRO A 391 66.34 -30.93 25.98
C PRO A 391 66.50 -29.35 26.00
N SER A 392 65.72 -28.68 26.87
CA SER A 392 65.92 -27.44 27.67
C SER A 392 66.79 -26.22 27.22
N LYS A 393 66.27 -24.99 27.43
CA LYS A 393 66.83 -23.93 28.35
C LYS A 393 66.11 -22.56 28.27
N ASN A 394 65.85 -22.03 29.48
CA ASN A 394 65.69 -20.64 29.97
C ASN A 394 65.99 -19.45 29.03
N TYR A 395 65.21 -18.35 29.11
CA TYR A 395 65.52 -17.15 29.91
C TYR A 395 64.40 -16.09 29.85
N THR A 396 64.38 -15.30 30.92
CA THR A 396 63.50 -14.21 31.41
C THR A 396 63.08 -13.07 30.47
N PRO A 397 61.96 -12.37 30.77
CA PRO A 397 61.50 -11.16 30.09
C PRO A 397 62.03 -9.86 30.74
N LEU A 398 62.23 -8.82 29.93
CA LEU A 398 62.54 -7.44 30.37
C LEU A 398 61.37 -6.51 30.05
N THR A 399 60.85 -5.89 31.11
CA THR A 399 59.98 -4.70 31.15
C THR A 399 60.64 -3.46 30.54
N PRO A 400 59.85 -2.40 30.30
CA PRO A 400 60.20 -1.10 30.86
C PRO A 400 59.03 -0.44 31.62
N THR A 401 59.39 0.60 32.38
CA THR A 401 58.86 0.94 33.70
C THR A 401 58.18 2.33 33.70
N VAL A 402 56.97 2.41 34.30
CA VAL A 402 56.43 3.43 35.24
C VAL A 402 56.30 4.89 34.75
N SER A 403 55.11 5.50 34.88
CA SER A 403 54.81 6.40 36.02
C SER A 403 53.31 6.60 36.32
N LYS A 404 53.03 6.56 37.63
CA LYS A 404 51.76 6.72 38.35
C LYS A 404 51.22 8.16 38.32
N LEU A 405 49.91 8.30 38.44
CA LEU A 405 49.25 9.09 39.51
C LEU A 405 47.73 8.88 39.49
N LEU A 406 47.20 8.38 40.61
CA LEU A 406 45.78 8.40 40.99
C LEU A 406 45.51 9.69 41.78
N PRO A 407 44.26 10.17 41.89
CA PRO A 407 43.57 9.92 43.16
C PRO A 407 42.07 9.60 43.06
N THR A 408 41.60 8.98 44.13
CA THR A 408 40.28 8.45 44.44
C THR A 408 39.30 9.53 44.96
N VAL A 409 38.04 9.43 44.49
CA VAL A 409 36.70 9.75 45.05
C VAL A 409 36.58 10.63 46.32
N PRO A 410 35.57 11.53 46.35
CA PRO A 410 34.55 11.44 47.39
C PRO A 410 33.12 11.34 46.83
N ASP A 411 32.35 10.55 47.57
CA ASP A 411 30.93 10.23 47.47
C ASP A 411 30.09 11.38 48.06
N TRP A 412 28.98 11.78 47.39
CA TRP A 412 27.72 12.24 48.01
C TRP A 412 26.61 12.44 46.96
N ASP A 413 25.50 11.78 47.29
CA ASP A 413 24.08 11.86 46.94
C ASP A 413 23.46 13.15 46.32
N ASP A 414 22.26 12.92 45.78
CA ASP A 414 21.15 13.83 45.44
C ASP A 414 21.05 14.52 44.05
N ARG A 415 20.12 13.95 43.26
CA ARG A 415 19.07 14.54 42.39
C ARG A 415 19.38 15.66 41.36
N GLU A 416 18.91 15.35 40.15
CA GLU A 416 18.44 16.23 39.06
C GLU A 416 19.46 17.15 38.36
N ARG A 417 19.83 16.78 37.12
CA ARG A 417 19.66 17.61 35.90
C ARG A 417 20.24 16.94 34.63
N LEU A 418 19.37 16.85 33.61
CA LEU A 418 19.62 17.08 32.18
C LEU A 418 20.77 16.30 31.50
N THR A 419 20.46 15.14 30.92
CA THR A 419 21.19 14.66 29.73
C THR A 419 20.85 15.54 28.53
N PRO A 420 21.82 16.06 27.75
CA PRO A 420 21.54 16.81 26.54
C PRO A 420 20.94 15.89 25.45
N PRO A 421 20.24 16.45 24.45
CA PRO A 421 19.56 15.68 23.41
C PRO A 421 20.54 14.93 22.50
N ILE A 422 20.05 13.87 21.86
CA ILE A 422 20.79 12.87 21.05
C ILE A 422 21.50 13.46 19.80
N SER A 423 21.35 14.75 19.49
CA SER A 423 21.94 15.42 18.32
C SER A 423 23.46 15.65 18.37
N GLU A 424 24.15 15.22 19.43
CA GLU A 424 25.60 15.48 19.62
C GLU A 424 26.51 14.31 19.19
N ARG A 425 26.00 13.22 18.61
CA ARG A 425 26.83 12.03 18.29
C ARG A 425 27.42 11.96 16.88
N ILE A 426 26.82 12.64 15.91
CA ILE A 426 27.36 12.81 14.56
C ILE A 426 27.20 14.27 14.15
N GLN A 427 28.30 14.93 13.78
CA GLN A 427 28.28 16.30 13.28
C GLN A 427 28.40 16.29 11.76
N LEU A 428 27.38 16.75 11.05
CA LEU A 428 27.36 16.90 9.59
C LEU A 428 27.57 18.36 9.19
N SER A 429 28.59 18.63 8.38
CA SER A 429 28.87 19.95 7.79
C SER A 429 28.77 19.88 6.27
N VAL A 430 27.98 20.75 5.67
CA VAL A 430 27.76 20.81 4.21
C VAL A 430 28.03 22.24 3.75
N HIS A 431 28.97 22.41 2.83
CA HIS A 431 29.38 23.72 2.33
C HIS A 431 29.47 23.71 0.80
N ALA A 432 28.82 24.67 0.14
CA ALA A 432 28.98 24.87 -1.29
C ALA A 432 30.37 25.43 -1.59
N VAL A 433 31.11 24.80 -2.51
CA VAL A 433 32.49 25.20 -2.85
C VAL A 433 32.51 26.08 -4.10
N ASN A 434 31.68 25.75 -5.11
CA ASN A 434 31.53 26.53 -6.33
C ASN A 434 30.08 26.48 -6.84
N ASP A 435 29.86 26.83 -8.11
CA ASP A 435 28.54 26.80 -8.77
C ASP A 435 28.05 25.39 -9.11
N THR A 436 28.90 24.36 -9.01
CA THR A 436 28.60 22.98 -9.43
C THR A 436 29.00 21.91 -8.41
N SER A 437 29.47 22.28 -7.22
CA SER A 437 29.98 21.35 -6.22
C SER A 437 29.71 21.77 -4.78
N ILE A 438 29.42 20.76 -3.97
CA ILE A 438 29.17 20.85 -2.53
C ILE A 438 30.09 19.87 -1.82
N GLN A 439 30.83 20.37 -0.83
CA GLN A 439 31.65 19.55 0.04
C GLN A 439 30.85 19.14 1.28
N VAL A 440 30.83 17.84 1.54
CA VAL A 440 30.15 17.22 2.67
C VAL A 440 31.22 16.60 3.55
N SER A 441 31.23 16.92 4.85
CA SER A 441 32.10 16.26 5.83
C SER A 441 31.31 15.94 7.09
N TRP A 442 31.69 14.86 7.77
CA TRP A 442 31.04 14.40 8.98
C TRP A 442 32.03 13.81 9.97
N LEU A 443 31.71 13.95 11.25
CA LEU A 443 32.46 13.36 12.36
C LEU A 443 31.53 12.50 13.20
N SER A 444 31.89 11.24 13.44
CA SER A 444 31.20 10.34 14.38
C SER A 444 32.06 10.11 15.62
N LEU A 445 31.42 10.05 16.79
CA LEU A 445 32.08 9.71 18.06
C LEU A 445 32.07 8.20 18.35
N PHE A 446 31.67 7.38 17.38
CA PHE A 446 31.58 5.92 17.46
C PHE A 446 32.02 5.27 16.14
N THR A 447 32.40 3.99 16.21
CA THR A 447 32.79 3.19 15.05
C THR A 447 31.58 2.87 14.19
N VAL A 448 31.65 3.15 12.89
CA VAL A 448 30.58 2.86 11.92
C VAL A 448 31.19 2.03 10.80
N MET A 449 30.49 1.00 10.32
CA MET A 449 30.98 0.15 9.22
C MET A 449 30.88 0.82 7.85
N ALA A 450 29.78 1.54 7.59
CA ALA A 450 29.58 2.32 6.37
C ALA A 450 28.61 3.48 6.59
N TYR A 451 28.66 4.51 5.76
CA TYR A 451 27.71 5.62 5.72
C TYR A 451 26.94 5.62 4.41
N LYS A 452 25.62 5.78 4.47
CA LYS A 452 24.79 6.07 3.30
C LYS A 452 24.53 7.57 3.22
N LEU A 453 25.05 8.21 2.17
CA LEU A 453 24.79 9.62 1.86
C LEU A 453 23.73 9.71 0.76
N THR A 454 22.76 10.59 0.95
CA THR A 454 21.71 10.89 -0.05
C THR A 454 21.62 12.39 -0.29
N TRP A 455 21.34 12.80 -1.52
CA TRP A 455 21.09 14.21 -1.83
C TRP A 455 20.02 14.38 -2.90
N VAL A 456 19.23 15.45 -2.75
CA VAL A 456 18.14 15.78 -3.67
C VAL A 456 18.08 17.29 -3.91
N LYS A 457 17.79 17.69 -5.14
CA LYS A 457 17.55 19.09 -5.50
C LYS A 457 16.15 19.51 -5.01
N MET A 458 16.07 20.62 -4.31
CA MET A 458 14.81 21.16 -3.80
C MET A 458 14.15 22.07 -4.86
N GLY A 459 12.88 21.82 -5.17
CA GLY A 459 12.06 22.63 -6.08
C GLY A 459 10.99 23.47 -5.35
N HIS A 460 10.24 24.30 -6.09
CA HIS A 460 9.15 25.14 -5.55
C HIS A 460 7.85 24.36 -5.19
N SER A 461 7.83 23.05 -5.38
CA SER A 461 6.79 22.11 -4.92
C SER A 461 7.49 20.92 -4.28
N LEU A 462 6.99 20.42 -3.14
CA LEU A 462 7.68 19.48 -2.24
C LEU A 462 7.87 18.04 -2.78
N VAL A 463 7.74 17.83 -4.09
CA VAL A 463 8.09 16.57 -4.77
C VAL A 463 8.67 16.92 -6.14
N GLY A 464 9.97 16.74 -6.37
CA GLY A 464 10.54 17.11 -7.68
C GLY A 464 12.04 16.97 -7.88
N GLY A 465 12.67 15.90 -7.39
CA GLY A 465 14.05 15.57 -7.74
C GLY A 465 14.34 14.08 -7.59
N ILE A 466 15.15 13.51 -8.49
CA ILE A 466 15.66 12.14 -8.34
C ILE A 466 16.63 12.15 -7.15
N VAL A 467 16.33 11.37 -6.11
CA VAL A 467 17.23 11.19 -4.96
C VAL A 467 18.45 10.40 -5.43
N GLN A 468 19.63 11.00 -5.30
CA GLN A 468 20.89 10.33 -5.56
C GLN A 468 21.42 9.75 -4.25
N GLU A 469 22.01 8.56 -4.30
CA GLU A 469 22.56 7.89 -3.13
C GLU A 469 23.98 7.36 -3.37
N ARG A 470 24.79 7.34 -2.32
CA ARG A 470 26.13 6.77 -2.33
C ARG A 470 26.48 6.19 -0.97
N ILE A 471 26.96 4.94 -0.98
CA ILE A 471 27.49 4.30 0.23
C ILE A 471 29.00 4.51 0.27
N VAL A 472 29.49 4.87 1.45
CA VAL A 472 30.90 5.19 1.71
C VAL A 472 31.37 4.33 2.89
N GLY A 473 32.57 3.77 2.83
CA GLY A 473 33.14 3.02 3.96
C GLY A 473 33.28 3.89 5.22
N GLY A 474 33.18 3.25 6.38
CA GLY A 474 33.22 3.92 7.70
C GLY A 474 34.49 4.70 7.99
N GLU A 475 35.58 4.39 7.29
CA GLU A 475 36.86 5.09 7.35
C GLU A 475 36.84 6.48 6.71
N LYS A 476 35.85 6.78 5.86
CA LYS A 476 35.75 8.08 5.20
C LYS A 476 34.87 9.05 5.97
N GLN A 477 35.33 10.30 6.05
CA GLN A 477 34.68 11.38 6.80
C GLN A 477 34.32 12.58 5.92
N HIS A 478 34.55 12.50 4.61
CA HIS A 478 34.20 13.56 3.66
C HIS A 478 33.88 13.01 2.27
N LEU A 479 33.06 13.74 1.53
CA LEU A 479 32.71 13.49 0.13
C LEU A 479 32.40 14.80 -0.60
N SER A 480 32.96 14.98 -1.79
CA SER A 480 32.61 16.09 -2.68
C SER A 480 31.53 15.66 -3.68
N LEU A 481 30.38 16.34 -3.64
CA LEU A 481 29.33 16.23 -4.64
C LEU A 481 29.69 17.16 -5.81
N ILE A 482 29.70 16.63 -7.03
CA ILE A 482 30.08 17.34 -8.26
C ILE A 482 28.96 17.21 -9.31
N ASN A 483 29.00 18.02 -10.37
CA ASN A 483 27.97 18.08 -11.43
C ASN A 483 26.59 18.53 -10.92
N LEU A 484 26.56 19.44 -9.94
CA LEU A 484 25.33 20.04 -9.42
C LEU A 484 24.93 21.27 -10.26
N GLU A 485 23.66 21.65 -10.21
CA GLU A 485 23.17 22.82 -10.94
C GLU A 485 23.50 24.13 -10.20
N PRO A 486 23.87 25.21 -10.91
CA PRO A 486 24.08 26.53 -10.32
C PRO A 486 22.81 27.09 -9.68
N ARG A 487 22.96 27.90 -8.62
CA ARG A 487 21.87 28.57 -7.88
C ARG A 487 20.75 27.61 -7.42
N SER A 488 21.11 26.36 -7.10
CA SER A 488 20.14 25.33 -6.69
C SER A 488 20.40 24.88 -5.26
N THR A 489 19.34 24.75 -4.47
CA THR A 489 19.40 24.25 -3.09
C THR A 489 19.30 22.73 -3.09
N TYR A 490 20.23 22.08 -2.41
CA TYR A 490 20.27 20.63 -2.24
C TYR A 490 20.13 20.28 -0.76
N ARG A 491 19.27 19.30 -0.47
CA ARG A 491 19.17 18.68 0.86
C ARG A 491 20.01 17.41 0.85
N VAL A 492 20.98 17.35 1.76
CA VAL A 492 21.93 16.24 1.90
C VAL A 492 21.67 15.55 3.23
N CYS A 493 21.44 14.23 3.22
CA CYS A 493 21.20 13.43 4.42
C CYS A 493 22.22 12.29 4.54
N LEU A 494 22.72 12.08 5.75
CA LEU A 494 23.69 11.04 6.12
C LEU A 494 23.03 10.02 7.05
N VAL A 495 23.27 8.72 6.80
CA VAL A 495 22.79 7.62 7.63
C VAL A 495 23.96 6.69 7.98
N PRO A 496 24.28 6.47 9.26
CA PRO A 496 25.25 5.45 9.65
C PRO A 496 24.66 4.05 9.46
N LEU A 497 25.43 3.12 8.91
CA LEU A 497 25.06 1.72 8.70
C LEU A 497 25.93 0.83 9.59
N ASP A 498 25.32 0.20 10.60
CA ASP A 498 25.99 -0.77 11.48
C ASP A 498 25.32 -2.14 11.43
N ALA A 499 26.13 -3.20 11.54
CA ALA A 499 25.70 -4.59 11.34
C ALA A 499 24.79 -5.15 12.44
N PHE A 500 24.53 -4.41 13.53
CA PHE A 500 23.84 -4.94 14.71
C PHE A 500 22.65 -4.11 15.22
N ASN A 501 22.29 -2.99 14.58
CA ASN A 501 21.05 -2.24 14.91
C ASN A 501 20.65 -1.33 13.76
N TYR A 502 19.86 -1.84 12.82
CA TYR A 502 19.23 -1.01 11.79
C TYR A 502 17.94 -0.40 12.37
N ARG A 503 18.01 0.85 12.86
CA ARG A 503 16.84 1.71 13.10
C ARG A 503 16.82 2.81 12.05
N ALA A 504 16.22 2.54 10.90
CA ALA A 504 16.01 3.55 9.88
C ALA A 504 14.92 4.53 10.35
N GLY A 505 15.33 5.63 10.98
CA GLY A 505 14.44 6.72 11.38
C GLY A 505 14.99 7.62 12.48
N GLU A 506 15.77 7.07 13.42
CA GLU A 506 16.26 7.84 14.59
C GLU A 506 17.65 8.48 14.34
N ASP A 507 18.46 7.96 13.39
CA ASP A 507 19.86 8.37 13.19
C ASP A 507 20.15 9.10 11.86
N THR A 508 19.12 9.48 11.10
CA THR A 508 19.26 10.26 9.85
C THR A 508 19.49 11.74 10.14
N ILE A 509 20.65 12.28 9.71
CA ILE A 509 20.99 13.69 9.89
C ILE A 509 21.02 14.37 8.52
N CYS A 510 20.27 15.47 8.37
CA CYS A 510 20.17 16.22 7.12
C CYS A 510 20.63 17.66 7.28
N SER A 511 21.26 18.21 6.25
CA SER A 511 21.61 19.62 6.13
C SER A 511 21.41 20.11 4.69
N GLU A 512 21.20 21.41 4.52
CA GLU A 512 20.90 22.03 3.22
C GLU A 512 22.04 22.97 2.80
N ALA A 513 22.38 22.97 1.52
CA ALA A 513 23.35 23.89 0.95
C ALA A 513 22.92 24.35 -0.45
N THR A 514 23.23 25.60 -0.78
CA THR A 514 22.88 26.21 -2.07
C THR A 514 24.15 26.50 -2.86
N THR A 515 24.22 26.03 -4.10
CA THR A 515 25.37 26.28 -5.00
C THR A 515 25.46 27.76 -5.39
N HIS A 516 26.68 28.24 -5.64
CA HIS A 516 26.91 29.64 -6.02
C HIS A 516 26.37 29.96 -7.43
N ALA A 517 26.20 31.25 -7.72
CA ALA A 517 25.88 31.71 -9.07
C ALA A 517 27.10 31.56 -9.99
N SER A 518 26.90 31.11 -11.22
CA SER A 518 27.96 30.98 -12.22
C SER A 518 28.57 32.35 -12.52
N HIS A 519 29.81 32.57 -12.12
CA HIS A 519 30.55 33.79 -12.45
C HIS A 519 31.04 33.71 -13.91
N LEU A 520 30.40 34.47 -14.82
CA LEU A 520 31.05 34.90 -16.05
C LEU A 520 32.14 35.91 -15.69
N ASN A 521 33.40 35.45 -15.65
CA ASN A 521 34.55 36.33 -15.55
C ASN A 521 34.79 37.00 -16.91
N ASN A 522 34.65 38.33 -16.97
CA ASN A 522 35.24 39.16 -18.01
C ASN A 522 36.42 39.92 -17.38
N GLY A 523 37.61 39.77 -17.95
CA GLY A 523 38.85 40.28 -17.39
C GLY A 523 39.06 41.79 -17.56
N SER A 524 39.67 42.38 -16.51
CA SER A 524 40.64 43.50 -16.48
C SER A 524 40.27 44.85 -17.12
N ASN A 525 40.10 45.94 -16.34
CA ASN A 525 41.20 46.77 -15.80
C ASN A 525 40.70 48.10 -15.16
N THR A 526 41.27 48.40 -13.98
CA THR A 526 41.64 49.72 -13.39
C THR A 526 40.62 50.83 -13.04
N ALA A 527 40.60 51.12 -11.72
CA ALA A 527 40.82 52.42 -11.05
C ALA A 527 39.64 53.36 -10.68
N SER A 528 39.43 53.43 -9.35
CA SER A 528 39.25 54.60 -8.46
C SER A 528 38.19 55.70 -8.70
N SER A 529 37.30 55.79 -7.70
CA SER A 529 36.91 56.97 -6.89
C SER A 529 35.99 58.09 -7.43
N HIS A 530 35.04 58.42 -6.54
CA HIS A 530 34.31 59.68 -6.28
C HIS A 530 33.01 60.02 -7.05
N GLU A 531 31.95 60.11 -6.23
CA GLU A 531 30.94 61.17 -6.09
C GLU A 531 30.54 62.00 -7.32
N GLN A 532 29.23 62.08 -7.64
CA GLN A 532 28.39 63.29 -7.49
C GLN A 532 27.02 63.21 -8.20
N THR A 533 25.99 63.58 -7.44
CA THR A 533 24.82 64.45 -7.74
C THR A 533 24.20 64.57 -9.15
N THR A 534 22.89 64.25 -9.19
CA THR A 534 21.75 64.99 -9.79
C THR A 534 21.78 65.53 -11.24
N SER A 535 20.72 65.14 -11.99
CA SER A 535 19.74 66.00 -12.71
C SER A 535 19.60 65.84 -14.24
N HIS A 536 18.34 65.57 -14.65
CA HIS A 536 17.59 65.88 -15.88
C HIS A 536 18.27 65.67 -17.26
N ASN A 537 17.67 65.00 -18.26
CA ASN A 537 16.44 65.43 -18.93
C ASN A 537 15.93 64.38 -19.95
N MET A 538 14.65 64.50 -20.31
CA MET A 538 13.88 63.61 -21.19
C MET A 538 14.25 63.73 -22.68
N GLY A 539 14.07 62.61 -23.41
CA GLY A 539 14.06 62.57 -24.88
C GLY A 539 13.71 61.18 -25.42
N SER A 540 12.42 60.87 -25.53
CA SER A 540 11.88 59.64 -26.12
C SER A 540 12.08 59.56 -27.65
N PRO A 541 12.13 58.34 -28.23
CA PRO A 541 10.93 57.88 -28.93
C PRO A 541 10.75 56.35 -28.84
N PHE A 542 9.90 55.87 -27.93
CA PHE A 542 9.33 54.52 -28.03
C PHE A 542 7.86 54.55 -27.62
N LEU A 543 7.05 55.25 -28.41
CA LEU A 543 5.61 55.07 -28.47
C LEU A 543 5.21 54.93 -29.95
N LEU A 544 5.43 53.75 -30.53
CA LEU A 544 4.79 53.38 -31.80
C LEU A 544 4.56 51.87 -32.01
N ALA A 545 4.72 51.02 -30.98
CA ALA A 545 4.47 49.57 -31.07
C ALA A 545 3.29 49.07 -30.18
N GLY A 546 2.45 49.98 -29.68
CA GLY A 546 1.33 49.64 -28.76
C GLY A 546 -0.06 49.62 -29.38
N LEU A 547 -0.26 50.16 -30.59
CA LEU A 547 -1.61 50.33 -31.16
C LEU A 547 -2.01 49.26 -32.19
N ILE A 548 -1.08 48.48 -32.71
CA ILE A 548 -1.38 47.42 -33.71
C ILE A 548 -1.61 46.05 -33.03
N GLY A 549 -1.00 45.79 -31.87
CA GLY A 549 -1.18 44.55 -31.12
C GLY A 549 -2.55 44.43 -30.41
N GLY A 550 -3.11 45.55 -29.95
CA GLY A 550 -4.41 45.56 -29.26
C GLY A 550 -5.60 45.29 -30.20
N ALA A 551 -5.54 45.76 -31.44
CA ALA A 551 -6.61 45.57 -32.42
C ALA A 551 -6.74 44.10 -32.86
N VAL A 552 -5.62 43.38 -32.99
CA VAL A 552 -5.61 41.97 -33.40
C VAL A 552 -6.22 41.08 -32.32
N ILE A 553 -5.94 41.36 -31.05
CA ILE A 553 -6.50 40.61 -29.92
C ILE A 553 -8.01 40.84 -29.80
N PHE A 554 -8.47 42.08 -30.00
CA PHE A 554 -9.89 42.39 -29.93
C PHE A 554 -10.68 41.70 -31.07
N VAL A 555 -10.13 41.67 -32.29
CA VAL A 555 -10.74 40.95 -33.42
C VAL A 555 -10.80 39.44 -33.18
N LEU A 556 -9.77 38.86 -32.56
CA LEU A 556 -9.74 37.43 -32.22
C LEU A 556 -10.80 37.05 -31.17
N VAL A 557 -10.98 37.88 -30.14
CA VAL A 557 -12.01 37.67 -29.11
C VAL A 557 -13.42 37.81 -29.68
N VAL A 558 -13.64 38.75 -30.61
CA VAL A 558 -14.93 38.93 -31.31
C VAL A 558 -15.22 37.75 -32.23
N LEU A 559 -14.22 37.23 -32.98
CA LEU A 559 -14.41 36.05 -33.83
C LEU A 559 -14.71 34.79 -33.00
N LEU A 560 -14.07 34.62 -31.85
CA LEU A 560 -14.28 33.46 -30.98
C LEU A 560 -15.67 33.50 -30.30
N SER A 561 -16.14 34.69 -29.93
CA SER A 561 -17.49 34.88 -29.38
C SER A 561 -18.59 34.69 -30.44
N VAL A 562 -18.36 35.11 -31.69
CA VAL A 562 -19.27 34.82 -32.82
C VAL A 562 -19.29 33.32 -33.15
N PHE A 563 -18.15 32.64 -33.08
CA PHE A 563 -18.05 31.19 -33.28
C PHE A 563 -18.80 30.41 -32.18
N CYS A 564 -18.61 30.77 -30.90
CA CYS A 564 -19.34 30.19 -29.78
C CYS A 564 -20.85 30.45 -29.87
N TRP A 565 -21.26 31.65 -30.30
CA TRP A 565 -22.67 31.96 -30.58
C TRP A 565 -23.23 31.10 -31.72
N HIS A 566 -22.47 30.90 -32.80
CA HIS A 566 -22.91 30.10 -33.95
C HIS A 566 -23.03 28.60 -33.61
N MET A 567 -22.10 28.06 -32.82
CA MET A 567 -22.16 26.67 -32.34
C MET A 567 -23.34 26.43 -31.38
N HIS A 568 -23.60 27.37 -30.47
CA HIS A 568 -24.75 27.27 -29.56
C HIS A 568 -26.09 27.42 -30.30
N LYS A 569 -26.15 28.19 -31.40
CA LYS A 569 -27.36 28.34 -32.23
C LYS A 569 -27.65 27.13 -33.12
N LYS A 570 -26.63 26.41 -33.60
CA LYS A 570 -26.79 25.15 -34.37
C LYS A 570 -27.05 23.92 -33.50
N GLY A 571 -26.72 23.95 -32.20
CA GLY A 571 -27.05 22.89 -31.24
C GLY A 571 -28.53 22.78 -30.85
N ARG A 572 -29.42 23.63 -31.39
CA ARG A 572 -30.87 23.66 -31.05
C ARG A 572 -31.80 23.35 -32.21
N TYR A 573 -31.41 22.49 -33.15
CA TYR A 573 -32.32 21.87 -34.11
C TYR A 573 -31.99 20.40 -34.30
N THR A 574 -32.48 19.55 -33.39
CA THR A 574 -32.94 18.15 -33.63
C THR A 574 -33.28 17.49 -32.29
N SER A 575 -34.29 18.02 -31.60
CA SER A 575 -34.95 17.24 -30.53
C SER A 575 -36.41 17.62 -30.43
N GLN A 576 -37.20 17.17 -31.41
CA GLN A 576 -38.64 17.01 -31.28
C GLN A 576 -39.13 15.90 -32.22
N LYS A 577 -39.24 14.68 -31.69
CA LYS A 577 -40.41 13.83 -31.88
C LYS A 577 -40.33 12.64 -30.93
N TRP A 578 -41.04 12.76 -29.81
CA TRP A 578 -41.47 11.61 -29.04
C TRP A 578 -42.51 10.82 -29.84
N LYS A 579 -42.40 9.51 -29.85
CA LYS A 579 -43.57 8.61 -29.87
C LYS A 579 -43.23 7.34 -29.12
N TYR A 580 -43.86 7.18 -27.96
CA TYR A 580 -44.03 5.92 -27.27
C TYR A 580 -44.65 4.91 -28.24
N ASN A 581 -44.05 3.72 -28.34
CA ASN A 581 -44.80 2.50 -28.64
C ASN A 581 -44.33 1.38 -27.71
N ARG A 582 -45.28 0.91 -26.92
CA ARG A 582 -45.18 -0.18 -25.96
C ARG A 582 -45.29 -1.48 -26.77
N GLY A 583 -44.26 -2.33 -26.77
CA GLY A 583 -44.29 -3.59 -27.52
C GLY A 583 -43.12 -4.52 -27.18
N ARG A 584 -43.44 -5.55 -26.41
CA ARG A 584 -42.65 -6.75 -26.04
C ARG A 584 -41.55 -7.19 -27.04
N ARG A 585 -40.37 -7.50 -26.49
CA ARG A 585 -39.42 -8.62 -26.75
C ARG A 585 -38.20 -8.31 -25.86
N LYS A 586 -38.00 -9.00 -24.73
CA LYS A 586 -37.33 -10.31 -24.57
C LYS A 586 -36.08 -10.44 -25.46
N ASP A 587 -34.99 -10.86 -24.82
CA ASP A 587 -33.69 -11.27 -25.37
C ASP A 587 -32.66 -10.12 -25.40
N ASP A 588 -31.41 -10.21 -24.94
CA ASP A 588 -30.67 -11.18 -24.14
C ASP A 588 -29.47 -10.41 -23.57
N TYR A 589 -29.36 -10.26 -22.24
CA TYR A 589 -28.07 -9.94 -21.62
C TYR A 589 -27.37 -11.27 -21.34
N CYS A 590 -26.37 -11.60 -22.17
CA CYS A 590 -25.41 -12.66 -21.88
C CYS A 590 -24.46 -12.20 -20.76
N GLU A 591 -24.94 -12.28 -19.53
CA GLU A 591 -24.09 -12.39 -18.35
C GLU A 591 -23.59 -13.84 -18.31
N ALA A 592 -22.31 -14.06 -18.59
CA ALA A 592 -21.68 -15.37 -18.46
C ALA A 592 -21.50 -15.71 -16.97
N GLY A 593 -22.61 -15.94 -16.28
CA GLY A 593 -22.66 -16.61 -14.99
C GLY A 593 -22.77 -18.12 -15.22
N THR A 594 -21.68 -18.85 -15.03
CA THR A 594 -21.74 -20.32 -14.97
C THR A 594 -22.16 -20.75 -13.57
N LYS A 595 -23.46 -20.97 -13.37
CA LYS A 595 -23.93 -21.84 -12.30
C LYS A 595 -24.51 -23.11 -12.92
N LYS A 596 -23.72 -24.18 -12.79
CA LYS A 596 -24.14 -25.59 -12.70
C LYS A 596 -24.59 -26.23 -14.02
N ASP A 597 -23.64 -26.56 -14.87
CA ASP A 597 -23.35 -27.96 -15.25
C ASP A 597 -21.97 -28.06 -15.90
N ASN A 598 -21.26 -29.13 -15.55
CA ASN A 598 -19.87 -29.39 -15.91
C ASN A 598 -19.78 -29.92 -17.35
N SER A 599 -19.61 -29.02 -18.31
CA SER A 599 -18.96 -29.35 -19.58
C SER A 599 -18.22 -28.11 -20.08
N ILE A 600 -17.01 -27.91 -19.57
CA ILE A 600 -16.07 -27.01 -20.22
C ILE A 600 -15.65 -27.73 -21.51
N LEU A 601 -15.95 -27.11 -22.65
CA LEU A 601 -15.47 -27.54 -23.95
C LEU A 601 -13.95 -27.42 -23.96
N GLU A 602 -13.27 -28.54 -24.08
CA GLU A 602 -11.84 -28.64 -24.32
C GLU A 602 -11.58 -28.28 -25.79
N MET A 603 -10.83 -27.22 -26.05
CA MET A 603 -10.42 -26.82 -27.40
C MET A 603 -8.96 -27.23 -27.58
N THR A 604 -8.73 -28.29 -28.36
CA THR A 604 -7.41 -28.96 -28.49
C THR A 604 -6.59 -28.53 -29.71
N GLU A 605 -6.83 -27.35 -30.30
CA GLU A 605 -6.10 -26.92 -31.50
C GLU A 605 -5.35 -25.58 -31.33
N THR A 606 -4.16 -25.50 -31.94
CA THR A 606 -3.12 -24.48 -31.69
C THR A 606 -3.18 -23.26 -32.61
N SER A 607 -4.29 -23.03 -33.31
CA SER A 607 -4.44 -21.81 -34.13
C SER A 607 -5.90 -21.40 -34.24
N PHE A 608 -6.21 -20.15 -33.88
CA PHE A 608 -7.47 -19.51 -34.25
C PHE A 608 -7.22 -18.41 -35.28
N GLN A 609 -8.14 -18.27 -36.23
CA GLN A 609 -8.18 -17.18 -37.18
C GLN A 609 -9.41 -16.32 -36.86
N ILE A 610 -9.20 -15.04 -36.56
CA ILE A 610 -10.30 -14.07 -36.41
C ILE A 610 -10.67 -13.57 -37.80
N VAL A 611 -11.94 -13.73 -38.19
CA VAL A 611 -12.48 -13.18 -39.43
C VAL A 611 -13.51 -12.11 -39.09
N SER A 612 -13.35 -10.92 -39.69
CA SER A 612 -14.33 -9.83 -39.61
C SER A 612 -15.63 -10.23 -40.32
N LEU A 613 -16.77 -10.04 -39.67
CA LEU A 613 -18.09 -10.30 -40.24
C LEU A 613 -18.68 -9.14 -41.06
N ASN A 614 -17.90 -8.09 -41.32
CA ASN A 614 -18.33 -7.02 -42.24
C ASN A 614 -17.29 -6.78 -43.34
N ASN A 615 -17.68 -7.12 -44.57
CA ASN A 615 -17.16 -6.52 -45.78
C ASN A 615 -17.58 -5.06 -45.79
N ASP A 616 -16.67 -4.16 -45.42
CA ASP A 616 -16.26 -3.05 -46.27
C ASP A 616 -15.26 -2.16 -45.51
N GLN A 617 -14.17 -1.84 -46.20
CA GLN A 617 -13.03 -1.00 -45.79
C GLN A 617 -11.88 -1.72 -45.07
N LEU A 618 -10.99 -2.23 -45.92
CA LEU A 618 -9.56 -2.40 -45.68
C LEU A 618 -8.93 -1.15 -45.02
N LEU A 619 -8.53 -1.26 -43.76
CA LEU A 619 -7.36 -0.54 -43.26
C LEU A 619 -6.26 -1.57 -43.00
N LYS A 620 -5.31 -1.55 -43.93
CA LYS A 620 -4.08 -2.35 -43.96
C LYS A 620 -3.18 -1.85 -42.82
N GLY A 621 -3.19 -2.54 -41.70
CA GLY A 621 -2.26 -2.34 -40.58
C GLY A 621 -2.04 -3.68 -39.90
N ASP A 622 -0.82 -4.21 -39.99
CA ASP A 622 -0.46 -5.51 -39.42
C ASP A 622 -0.59 -5.46 -37.88
N PHE A 623 -1.58 -6.17 -37.32
CA PHE A 623 -1.62 -6.41 -35.88
C PHE A 623 -0.64 -7.54 -35.55
N ARG A 624 0.51 -7.19 -34.98
CA ARG A 624 1.47 -8.17 -34.43
C ARG A 624 1.19 -8.36 -32.94
N LEU A 625 0.51 -9.44 -32.58
CA LEU A 625 0.38 -9.88 -31.19
C LEU A 625 1.68 -10.55 -30.76
N GLN A 626 2.34 -9.99 -29.75
CA GLN A 626 3.56 -10.56 -29.17
C GLN A 626 3.18 -11.25 -27.85
N PRO A 627 3.34 -12.59 -27.74
CA PRO A 627 3.06 -13.28 -26.48
C PRO A 627 4.10 -12.85 -25.42
N ILE A 628 3.63 -12.52 -24.21
CA ILE A 628 4.47 -12.09 -23.08
C ILE A 628 5.22 -13.29 -22.45
N TYR A 629 4.86 -14.52 -22.80
CA TYR A 629 5.54 -15.73 -22.34
C TYR A 629 5.80 -16.71 -23.49
N THR A 630 7.06 -17.10 -23.67
CA THR A 630 7.41 -18.30 -24.44
C THR A 630 7.17 -19.54 -23.59
N PRO A 631 6.47 -20.57 -24.08
CA PRO A 631 6.50 -21.86 -23.44
C PRO A 631 7.84 -22.52 -23.77
N ASN A 632 8.49 -23.02 -22.72
CA ASN A 632 9.67 -23.88 -22.75
C ASN A 632 11.01 -23.18 -22.97
N GLY A 633 11.84 -23.19 -21.91
CA GLY A 633 13.25 -22.87 -21.99
C GLY A 633 13.97 -23.78 -22.98
N GLY A 634 14.73 -23.16 -23.89
CA GLY A 634 15.53 -23.83 -24.90
C GLY A 634 16.55 -22.83 -25.48
N ILE A 635 17.78 -23.30 -25.61
CA ILE A 635 19.02 -22.56 -25.83
C ILE A 635 19.14 -21.99 -27.26
N ASN A 636 19.86 -20.87 -27.36
CA ASN A 636 20.36 -20.18 -28.56
C ASN A 636 20.53 -21.04 -29.83
N TYR A 637 19.99 -20.53 -30.95
CA TYR A 637 20.66 -20.58 -32.25
C TYR A 637 20.50 -19.23 -32.95
N THR A 638 21.63 -18.58 -33.17
CA THR A 638 21.80 -17.44 -34.06
C THR A 638 21.64 -17.89 -35.51
N ASP A 639 20.83 -17.19 -36.29
CA ASP A 639 21.04 -17.14 -37.73
C ASP A 639 21.03 -15.69 -38.20
N CYS A 640 22.20 -15.27 -38.66
CA CYS A 640 22.48 -13.95 -39.19
C CYS A 640 22.13 -13.92 -40.68
N HIS A 641 21.26 -13.01 -41.08
CA HIS A 641 21.31 -12.44 -42.43
C HIS A 641 21.23 -10.90 -42.35
N ILE A 642 22.35 -10.27 -42.73
CA ILE A 642 22.53 -8.84 -43.05
C ILE A 642 23.06 -8.83 -44.50
N PRO A 643 22.55 -7.99 -45.43
CA PRO A 643 22.88 -6.56 -45.55
C PRO A 643 21.67 -5.66 -45.88
N ASN A 644 21.48 -4.43 -45.37
CA ASN A 644 22.38 -3.27 -45.41
C ASN A 644 21.95 -2.15 -44.42
N ASN A 645 22.96 -1.49 -43.82
CA ASN A 645 23.06 -0.08 -43.42
C ASN A 645 22.10 0.56 -42.39
N MET A 646 22.43 0.47 -41.08
CA MET A 646 23.12 1.54 -40.31
C MET A 646 23.04 1.26 -38.79
N ARG A 647 24.20 1.14 -38.14
CA ARG A 647 24.38 1.10 -36.68
C ARG A 647 24.73 2.49 -36.16
N TYR A 648 24.16 2.86 -35.01
CA TYR A 648 24.83 3.70 -34.03
C TYR A 648 24.85 2.92 -32.71
N CYS A 649 26.05 2.50 -32.29
CA CYS A 649 26.34 2.23 -30.89
C CYS A 649 27.25 3.36 -30.43
N ASN A 650 26.93 4.00 -29.31
CA ASN A 650 27.95 4.59 -28.44
C ASN A 650 27.51 4.43 -26.99
N SER A 651 28.25 3.56 -26.33
CA SER A 651 28.35 3.31 -24.90
C SER A 651 29.17 4.39 -24.20
N SER A 652 28.95 4.54 -22.89
CA SER A 652 29.89 5.13 -21.94
C SER A 652 29.55 4.51 -20.56
N VAL A 653 30.41 3.79 -19.82
CA VAL A 653 31.86 3.48 -19.84
C VAL A 653 32.09 2.26 -18.87
N PRO A 654 33.30 1.76 -18.58
CA PRO A 654 34.06 0.67 -19.21
C PRO A 654 34.31 -0.58 -18.33
N ASP A 655 34.84 -1.62 -18.98
CA ASP A 655 35.40 -2.85 -18.40
C ASP A 655 36.67 -2.65 -17.56
N LEU A 656 36.86 -3.54 -16.57
CA LEU A 656 38.18 -3.99 -16.11
C LEU A 656 38.21 -5.53 -16.00
N GLU A 657 38.90 -6.12 -16.98
CA GLU A 657 39.77 -7.30 -16.91
C GLU A 657 39.25 -8.71 -16.52
N HIS A 658 39.26 -9.55 -17.55
CA HIS A 658 39.83 -10.92 -17.63
C HIS A 658 39.37 -12.01 -16.66
N CYS A 659 38.76 -13.07 -17.21
CA CYS A 659 39.32 -14.42 -17.11
C CYS A 659 38.86 -15.30 -18.28
N HIS A 660 39.83 -16.05 -18.81
CA HIS A 660 39.72 -16.99 -19.94
C HIS A 660 39.14 -18.36 -19.51
N THR A 661 38.66 -19.06 -20.55
CA THR A 661 38.24 -20.48 -20.70
C THR A 661 36.97 -20.93 -20.02
#